data_AF-A0A844GWK3-F1
#
_entry.id   AF-A0A844GWK3-F1
#
_cell.length_a   1.000
_cell.length_b   1.000
_cell.length_c   1.000
_cell.angle_alpha   90.00
_cell.angle_beta   90.00
_cell.angle_gamma   90.00
#
_symmetry.space_group_name_H-M   'P 1'
#
loop_
_entity.id
_entity.type
_entity.pdbx_description
1 polymer ?
#
loop_
_entity_poly.entity_id
_entity_poly.type
_entity_poly.pdbx_seq_one_letter_code
_entity_poly.pdbx_strand_id
1 'polypeptide(L)'
;MVYTTGSVAEFISSVEPFNNLSRSEIEVISPHFKPLKYEMGQIMLVKDNIPPHVAIIYEGQARCIAYDPRNNLPVSVQLLSYGSVIGWESLMRGFSTETAIASTEVVALTIDRDKFLDLLKQHSSLKNYYQQKAGLIEVFDLLGSQLVKKAIAHGDIKALAKDAVNKAQVCHLVAGKCDRLPNPPENQEWVLSSGKINGFDIGDIVTINESLTLETNCRLISLGIPQSIPLKNQNGQVIEKDEEEDLWAEEDRKENNSPSQTAITPAVLMDNEEIPLADPQILQKQPRTLQAESRKPLKDYPFYSGRSEAEIGIACMRMLSKYYRIPFRGDVLERIIKEQVQRNGALSLDVCGAITELIGLNAQLIGVPAGAFGKLEGTFLTKLSDSLVVVYTANEKTVIVGDPTLRGVREYKTLEFLEMWGQEGKVLLLKKTKETPEEKFGLSWFVPSIIKYKWVLLEVFIASFFVQLFALANPLMIQIIIDKVIVQNSPDTLQVLGIFLVVLAVFEAILSTLRTYSFVDTTNRIDMTLGSEIIDHLLRLPLRYFEKRPVGEISTRINELENIRSFLTGTALTVVLDAIFSVIYIVVMFIYSPLLTFVALGIIPIFVALTLIFSPLIRRQLRAKAERNASTQSHLVEIMSGIQTVKAQNIELKSRWEWQERYARYVGTGFKTVITQTLAGSASNFLNKLSQLLVLWVGAYLVLQGDLTLGQLIAFRIISGYVTQPILRLAQLWQNFQQTALSLERLADIVDHPQEAEEDRDNIPMPLIDGHLQYENVCFRFKPHGPLQLNNVSIDINAGTFVGIVGESGAGKSTMTKLVSRLYEPESGRILIDGYDVNRVELYSLRRQVGVVPQESLLFDGTIFENIALTNPSASSDEVIRAAEIACAHEFIMNLANGYNTRVGERGASLSGGQRQRIAIARSVLQNPRMLVLDEATSALDYNTEAQVCHNLIHAFHDRTVLFITHRLATIRSADLIVVMDSGIIAEKGTHDELMALQGRYYHLYQQQQKVKS
;
A
#
# COMPACT_ATOMS: atom_id res chain seq x y z
N MET A 1 -46.71 -15.51 -6.57
CA MET A 1 -47.77 -15.85 -5.58
C MET A 1 -47.08 -16.00 -4.23
N VAL A 2 -47.65 -15.45 -3.16
CA VAL A 2 -47.02 -15.27 -1.84
C VAL A 2 -46.61 -16.62 -1.23
N TYR A 3 -45.38 -16.77 -0.70
CA TYR A 3 -45.06 -17.85 0.25
C TYR A 3 -46.07 -17.76 1.41
N THR A 4 -47.12 -18.57 1.38
CA THR A 4 -48.15 -18.48 2.40
C THR A 4 -47.50 -18.78 3.74
N THR A 5 -47.80 -17.98 4.76
CA THR A 5 -47.36 -18.23 6.14
C THR A 5 -47.65 -19.66 6.60
N GLY A 6 -48.64 -20.33 5.99
CA GLY A 6 -48.95 -21.74 6.17
C GLY A 6 -47.85 -22.71 5.74
N SER A 7 -47.15 -22.50 4.61
CA SER A 7 -46.09 -23.43 4.18
C SER A 7 -44.82 -23.32 5.02
N VAL A 8 -44.48 -22.10 5.46
CA VAL A 8 -43.40 -21.85 6.43
C VAL A 8 -43.74 -22.50 7.78
N ALA A 9 -44.98 -22.35 8.25
CA ALA A 9 -45.45 -22.97 9.49
C ALA A 9 -45.38 -24.49 9.44
N GLU A 10 -45.80 -25.10 8.34
CA GLU A 10 -45.75 -26.55 8.15
C GLU A 10 -44.30 -27.07 8.16
N PHE A 11 -43.39 -26.40 7.45
CA PHE A 11 -41.97 -26.75 7.48
C PHE A 11 -41.37 -26.61 8.89
N ILE A 12 -41.58 -25.47 9.57
CA ILE A 12 -41.04 -25.24 10.93
C ILE A 12 -41.57 -26.30 11.90
N SER A 13 -42.83 -26.72 11.76
CA SER A 13 -43.42 -27.78 12.59
C SER A 13 -42.77 -29.16 12.41
N SER A 14 -42.00 -29.35 11.33
CA SER A 14 -41.25 -30.59 11.06
C SER A 14 -39.81 -30.57 11.60
N VAL A 15 -39.29 -29.41 12.02
CA VAL A 15 -37.90 -29.21 12.42
C VAL A 15 -37.76 -29.26 13.94
N GLU A 16 -36.84 -30.08 14.45
CA GLU A 16 -36.52 -30.13 15.89
C GLU A 16 -35.64 -28.92 16.28
N PRO A 17 -35.92 -28.21 17.40
CA PRO A 17 -36.92 -28.48 18.44
C PRO A 17 -38.28 -27.77 18.25
N PHE A 18 -38.51 -27.08 17.13
CA PHE A 18 -39.73 -26.32 16.85
C PHE A 18 -40.98 -27.20 16.70
N ASN A 19 -40.80 -28.46 16.33
CA ASN A 19 -41.84 -29.50 16.32
C ASN A 19 -42.53 -29.73 17.68
N ASN A 20 -41.93 -29.29 18.79
CA ASN A 20 -42.50 -29.37 20.13
C ASN A 20 -43.42 -28.20 20.50
N LEU A 21 -43.55 -27.20 19.63
CA LEU A 21 -44.46 -26.06 19.83
C LEU A 21 -45.89 -26.41 19.39
N SER A 22 -46.89 -25.82 20.04
CA SER A 22 -48.28 -25.94 19.60
C SER A 22 -48.50 -25.26 18.25
N ARG A 23 -49.49 -25.72 17.45
CA ARG A 23 -49.80 -25.10 16.15
C ARG A 23 -50.05 -23.59 16.23
N SER A 24 -50.71 -23.13 17.30
CA SER A 24 -50.92 -21.71 17.56
C SER A 24 -49.63 -20.93 17.81
N GLU A 25 -48.63 -21.53 18.46
CA GLU A 25 -47.32 -20.89 18.66
C GLU A 25 -46.53 -20.84 17.35
N ILE A 26 -46.59 -21.90 16.55
CA ILE A 26 -45.93 -21.96 15.24
C ILE A 26 -46.50 -20.88 14.30
N GLU A 27 -47.82 -20.71 14.25
CA GLU A 27 -48.47 -19.66 13.46
C GLU A 27 -48.02 -18.24 13.86
N VAL A 28 -47.71 -18.02 15.15
CA VAL A 28 -47.22 -16.73 15.66
C VAL A 28 -45.77 -16.47 15.27
N ILE A 29 -44.90 -17.49 15.27
CA ILE A 29 -43.47 -17.32 14.95
C ILE A 29 -43.16 -17.37 13.44
N SER A 30 -43.99 -18.06 12.65
CA SER A 30 -43.77 -18.30 11.23
C SER A 30 -43.54 -17.02 10.39
N PRO A 31 -44.24 -15.89 10.63
CA PRO A 31 -44.00 -14.64 9.90
C PRO A 31 -42.60 -14.03 10.13
N HIS A 32 -41.86 -14.47 11.14
CA HIS A 32 -40.50 -13.99 11.43
C HIS A 32 -39.41 -14.74 10.66
N PHE A 33 -39.74 -15.85 10.01
CA PHE A 33 -38.81 -16.60 9.17
C PHE A 33 -38.92 -16.12 7.71
N LYS A 34 -37.80 -15.68 7.15
CA LYS A 34 -37.72 -15.19 5.77
C LYS A 34 -36.88 -16.14 4.91
N PRO A 35 -37.34 -16.54 3.72
CA PRO A 35 -36.53 -17.34 2.82
C PRO A 35 -35.40 -16.50 2.22
N LEU A 36 -34.17 -17.03 2.25
CA LEU A 36 -32.99 -16.50 1.59
C LEU A 36 -32.34 -17.58 0.74
N LYS A 37 -31.91 -17.20 -0.48
CA LYS A 37 -31.21 -18.07 -1.41
C LYS A 37 -29.70 -17.77 -1.39
N TYR A 38 -28.90 -18.82 -1.28
CA TYR A 38 -27.44 -18.78 -1.27
C TYR A 38 -26.89 -19.55 -2.48
N GLU A 39 -25.94 -18.96 -3.19
CA GLU A 39 -25.27 -19.60 -4.33
C GLU A 39 -24.26 -20.65 -3.86
N MET A 40 -23.94 -21.62 -4.72
CA MET A 40 -22.88 -22.60 -4.44
C MET A 40 -21.54 -21.90 -4.17
N GLY A 41 -20.89 -22.26 -3.06
CA GLY A 41 -19.66 -21.64 -2.59
C GLY A 41 -19.86 -20.34 -1.79
N GLN A 42 -21.09 -19.82 -1.70
CA GLN A 42 -21.39 -18.65 -0.89
C GLN A 42 -21.32 -18.98 0.60
N ILE A 43 -20.64 -18.12 1.36
CA ILE A 43 -20.55 -18.26 2.81
C ILE A 43 -21.89 -17.84 3.43
N MET A 44 -22.46 -18.73 4.25
CA MET A 44 -23.71 -18.49 4.99
C MET A 44 -23.44 -17.90 6.38
N LEU A 45 -22.36 -18.33 7.04
CA LEU A 45 -21.92 -17.89 8.37
C LEU A 45 -20.38 -17.83 8.41
N VAL A 46 -19.81 -16.85 9.11
CA VAL A 46 -18.35 -16.64 9.21
C VAL A 46 -17.93 -16.65 10.67
N LYS A 47 -16.86 -17.39 11.00
CA LYS A 47 -16.30 -17.49 12.37
C LYS A 47 -15.97 -16.15 13.03
N ASP A 48 -15.63 -15.10 12.28
CA ASP A 48 -15.19 -13.83 12.87
C ASP A 48 -16.33 -12.91 13.33
N ASN A 49 -17.59 -13.18 12.96
CA ASN A 49 -18.73 -12.30 13.25
C ASN A 49 -19.92 -13.06 13.86
N ILE A 50 -20.45 -12.55 14.98
CA ILE A 50 -21.68 -13.11 15.57
C ILE A 50 -22.78 -13.10 14.51
N PRO A 51 -23.44 -14.24 14.23
CA PRO A 51 -24.33 -14.36 13.11
C PRO A 51 -25.54 -13.42 13.25
N PRO A 52 -25.86 -12.64 12.19
CA PRO A 52 -26.96 -11.67 12.24
C PRO A 52 -28.34 -12.34 12.27
N HIS A 53 -28.42 -13.59 11.84
CA HIS A 53 -29.61 -14.43 11.82
C HIS A 53 -29.26 -15.90 12.07
N VAL A 54 -30.23 -16.67 12.55
CA VAL A 54 -30.18 -18.15 12.57
C VAL A 54 -30.84 -18.65 11.30
N ALA A 55 -30.26 -19.65 10.64
CA ALA A 55 -30.78 -20.19 9.38
C ALA A 55 -31.17 -21.67 9.54
N ILE A 56 -32.28 -22.06 8.91
CA ILE A 56 -32.75 -23.44 8.82
C ILE A 56 -32.73 -23.84 7.34
N ILE A 57 -31.98 -24.88 6.99
CA ILE A 57 -31.86 -25.34 5.60
C ILE A 57 -33.19 -25.94 5.15
N TYR A 58 -33.80 -25.33 4.14
CA TYR A 58 -35.04 -25.80 3.51
C TYR A 58 -34.75 -26.64 2.27
N GLU A 59 -33.80 -26.22 1.43
CA GLU A 59 -33.38 -26.94 0.23
C GLU A 59 -31.87 -26.81 0.03
N GLY A 60 -31.24 -27.83 -0.57
CA GLY A 60 -29.80 -27.87 -0.81
C GLY A 60 -28.98 -28.41 0.36
N GLN A 61 -27.66 -28.28 0.23
CA GLN A 61 -26.68 -28.74 1.23
C GLN A 61 -25.67 -27.65 1.53
N ALA A 62 -25.33 -27.50 2.81
CA ALA A 62 -24.27 -26.62 3.28
C ALA A 62 -23.22 -27.43 4.04
N ARG A 63 -21.95 -27.02 4.00
CA ARG A 63 -20.87 -27.69 4.72
C ARG A 63 -20.46 -26.82 5.89
N CYS A 64 -20.43 -27.46 7.06
CA CYS A 64 -19.99 -26.88 8.31
C CYS A 64 -18.47 -27.04 8.45
N ILE A 65 -17.76 -25.94 8.61
CA ILE A 65 -16.30 -25.89 8.64
C ILE A 65 -15.85 -25.45 10.02
N ALA A 66 -15.00 -26.25 10.65
CA ALA A 66 -14.24 -25.84 11.82
C ALA A 66 -12.78 -25.63 11.43
N TYR A 67 -12.00 -25.01 12.32
CA TYR A 67 -10.58 -24.76 12.09
C TYR A 67 -9.78 -25.50 13.14
N ASP A 68 -8.90 -26.41 12.73
CA ASP A 68 -8.10 -27.20 13.66
C ASP A 68 -7.20 -26.27 14.50
N PRO A 69 -7.35 -26.21 15.84
CA PRO A 69 -6.57 -25.32 16.69
C PRO A 69 -5.04 -25.55 16.65
N ARG A 70 -4.58 -26.70 16.14
CA ARG A 70 -3.15 -27.05 16.05
C ARG A 70 -2.43 -26.32 14.91
N ASN A 71 -3.08 -26.20 13.74
CA ASN A 71 -2.47 -25.70 12.49
C ASN A 71 -3.32 -24.64 11.77
N ASN A 72 -4.52 -24.35 12.27
CA ASN A 72 -5.50 -23.43 11.71
C ASN A 72 -5.98 -23.80 10.29
N LEU A 73 -5.88 -25.08 9.90
CA LEU A 73 -6.42 -25.58 8.64
C LEU A 73 -7.95 -25.78 8.75
N PRO A 74 -8.72 -25.42 7.71
CA PRO A 74 -10.16 -25.67 7.70
C PRO A 74 -10.44 -27.17 7.56
N VAL A 75 -11.33 -27.68 8.40
CA VAL A 75 -11.78 -29.08 8.43
C VAL A 75 -13.29 -29.10 8.22
N SER A 76 -13.74 -29.84 7.21
CA SER A 76 -15.17 -30.11 6.98
C SER A 76 -15.70 -31.09 8.02
N VAL A 77 -16.44 -30.59 9.01
CA VAL A 77 -16.87 -31.40 10.16
C VAL A 77 -18.18 -32.13 9.85
N GLN A 78 -19.11 -31.47 9.16
CA GLN A 78 -20.43 -32.02 8.84
C GLN A 78 -21.02 -31.42 7.56
N LEU A 79 -21.67 -32.26 6.74
CA LEU A 79 -22.55 -31.81 5.67
C LEU A 79 -23.98 -31.68 6.23
N LEU A 80 -24.55 -30.50 6.10
CA LEU A 80 -25.85 -30.10 6.60
C LEU A 80 -26.86 -30.15 5.46
N SER A 81 -28.04 -30.68 5.75
CA SER A 81 -29.14 -30.87 4.79
C SER A 81 -30.47 -30.37 5.38
N TYR A 82 -31.57 -30.64 4.68
CA TYR A 82 -32.94 -30.31 5.08
C TYR A 82 -33.19 -30.41 6.60
N GLY A 83 -33.69 -29.32 7.19
CA GLY A 83 -34.01 -29.22 8.62
C GLY A 83 -32.84 -28.89 9.55
N SER A 84 -31.61 -28.79 9.04
CA SER A 84 -30.44 -28.42 9.86
C SER A 84 -30.50 -26.94 10.26
N VAL A 85 -30.32 -26.67 11.55
CA VAL A 85 -30.28 -25.31 12.12
C VAL A 85 -28.84 -24.87 12.33
N ILE A 86 -28.46 -23.71 11.80
CA ILE A 86 -27.11 -23.13 11.90
C ILE A 86 -27.13 -21.70 12.44
N GLY A 87 -26.06 -21.32 13.13
CA GLY A 87 -25.88 -20.01 13.75
C GLY A 87 -26.25 -19.98 15.23
N TRP A 88 -26.92 -21.02 15.73
CA TRP A 88 -27.38 -21.08 17.12
C TRP A 88 -26.23 -21.40 18.10
N GLU A 89 -25.20 -22.15 17.70
CA GLU A 89 -24.08 -22.50 18.59
C GLU A 89 -23.32 -21.22 18.99
N SER A 90 -23.08 -20.33 18.02
CA SER A 90 -22.44 -19.04 18.23
C SER A 90 -23.26 -18.13 19.16
N LEU A 91 -24.59 -18.18 19.06
CA LEU A 91 -25.48 -17.41 19.93
C LEU A 91 -25.54 -17.97 21.36
N MET A 92 -25.51 -19.29 21.53
CA MET A 92 -25.45 -19.91 22.87
C MET A 92 -24.10 -19.69 23.56
N ARG A 93 -23.00 -19.65 22.80
CA ARG A 93 -21.66 -19.37 23.33
C ARG A 93 -21.43 -17.87 23.57
N GLY A 94 -22.17 -16.99 22.90
CA GLY A 94 -22.03 -15.53 23.04
C GLY A 94 -20.84 -14.95 22.29
N PHE A 95 -20.16 -15.75 21.46
CA PHE A 95 -19.11 -15.35 20.54
C PHE A 95 -19.17 -16.23 19.29
N SER A 96 -18.59 -15.74 18.20
CA SER A 96 -18.72 -16.39 16.90
C SER A 96 -17.80 -17.60 16.74
N THR A 97 -18.39 -18.74 16.35
CA THR A 97 -17.67 -20.03 16.25
C THR A 97 -18.04 -20.82 15.00
N GLU A 98 -19.22 -20.60 14.43
CA GLU A 98 -19.70 -21.36 13.27
C GLU A 98 -19.24 -20.77 11.94
N THR A 99 -18.74 -21.63 11.04
CA THR A 99 -18.56 -21.31 9.62
C THR A 99 -19.37 -22.30 8.79
N ALA A 100 -20.22 -21.79 7.91
CA ALA A 100 -21.04 -22.60 7.02
C ALA A 100 -20.95 -22.06 5.60
N ILE A 101 -20.69 -22.94 4.63
CA ILE A 101 -20.59 -22.60 3.20
C ILE A 101 -21.59 -23.44 2.42
N ALA A 102 -22.38 -22.81 1.56
CA ALA A 102 -23.30 -23.50 0.67
C ALA A 102 -22.52 -24.44 -0.28
N SER A 103 -22.78 -25.75 -0.21
CA SER A 103 -22.12 -26.76 -1.04
C SER A 103 -22.89 -27.03 -2.33
N THR A 104 -24.19 -26.78 -2.32
CA THR A 104 -25.04 -26.61 -3.51
C THR A 104 -25.67 -25.23 -3.46
N GLU A 105 -26.54 -24.90 -4.41
CA GLU A 105 -27.52 -23.83 -4.17
C GLU A 105 -28.35 -24.20 -2.94
N VAL A 106 -28.49 -23.27 -1.99
CA VAL A 106 -29.19 -23.49 -0.71
C VAL A 106 -30.30 -22.47 -0.55
N VAL A 107 -31.50 -22.96 -0.26
CA VAL A 107 -32.60 -22.11 0.25
C VAL A 107 -32.70 -22.35 1.74
N ALA A 108 -32.60 -21.28 2.53
CA ALA A 108 -32.72 -21.34 3.98
C ALA A 108 -33.75 -20.35 4.50
N LEU A 109 -34.50 -20.76 5.52
CA LEU A 109 -35.37 -19.86 6.28
C LEU A 109 -34.56 -19.22 7.40
N THR A 110 -34.45 -17.88 7.39
CA THR A 110 -33.65 -17.12 8.33
C THR A 110 -34.52 -16.32 9.30
N ILE A 111 -34.12 -16.30 10.57
CA ILE A 111 -34.73 -15.49 11.63
C ILE A 111 -33.67 -14.56 12.23
N ASP A 112 -33.98 -13.27 12.30
CA ASP A 112 -33.08 -12.26 12.87
C ASP A 112 -32.66 -12.65 14.30
N ARG A 113 -31.38 -12.43 14.64
CA ARG A 113 -30.78 -12.79 15.93
C ARG A 113 -31.62 -12.33 17.12
N ASP A 114 -32.00 -11.06 17.15
CA ASP A 114 -32.71 -10.48 18.29
C ASP A 114 -34.10 -11.12 18.46
N LYS A 115 -34.77 -11.45 17.35
CA LYS A 115 -36.05 -12.18 17.35
C LYS A 115 -35.89 -13.62 17.82
N PHE A 116 -34.84 -14.30 17.39
CA PHE A 116 -34.52 -15.65 17.87
C PHE A 116 -34.24 -15.67 19.38
N LEU A 117 -33.46 -14.71 19.89
CA LEU A 117 -33.19 -14.59 21.33
C LEU A 117 -34.46 -14.27 22.14
N ASP A 118 -35.36 -13.44 21.62
CA ASP A 118 -36.65 -13.15 22.27
C ASP A 118 -37.56 -14.39 22.29
N LEU A 119 -37.54 -15.19 21.21
CA LEU A 119 -38.27 -16.45 21.12
C LEU A 119 -37.77 -17.46 22.19
N LEU A 120 -36.47 -17.52 22.44
CA LEU A 120 -35.92 -18.33 23.55
C LEU A 120 -36.29 -17.78 24.93
N LYS A 121 -36.51 -16.48 25.11
CA LYS A 121 -37.00 -15.93 26.39
C LYS A 121 -38.46 -16.30 26.62
N GLN A 122 -39.27 -16.32 25.57
CA GLN A 122 -40.71 -16.56 25.62
C GLN A 122 -41.06 -18.04 25.77
N HIS A 123 -40.31 -18.95 25.13
CA HIS A 123 -40.57 -20.39 25.14
C HIS A 123 -39.48 -21.13 25.92
N SER A 124 -39.80 -21.53 27.15
CA SER A 124 -38.87 -22.23 28.05
C SER A 124 -38.42 -23.60 27.51
N SER A 125 -39.26 -24.29 26.74
CA SER A 125 -38.93 -25.57 26.09
C SER A 125 -37.76 -25.44 25.10
N LEU A 126 -37.81 -24.43 24.22
CA LEU A 126 -36.75 -24.16 23.24
C LEU A 126 -35.46 -23.69 23.90
N LYS A 127 -35.59 -22.82 24.91
CA LYS A 127 -34.45 -22.39 25.72
C LYS A 127 -33.73 -23.57 26.36
N ASN A 128 -34.48 -24.48 26.99
CA ASN A 128 -33.91 -25.66 27.63
C ASN A 128 -33.23 -26.58 26.60
N TYR A 129 -33.82 -26.76 25.42
CA TYR A 129 -33.22 -27.55 24.35
C TYR A 129 -31.84 -27.03 23.94
N TYR A 130 -31.74 -25.76 23.55
CA TYR A 130 -30.46 -25.19 23.10
C TYR A 130 -29.45 -24.99 24.24
N GLN A 131 -29.92 -24.81 25.48
CA GLN A 131 -29.03 -24.76 26.65
C GLN A 131 -28.48 -26.13 27.06
N GLN A 132 -29.17 -27.23 26.76
CA GLN A 132 -28.75 -28.59 27.13
C GLN A 132 -28.07 -29.35 25.99
N LYS A 133 -28.18 -28.88 24.74
CA LYS A 133 -27.56 -29.50 23.56
C LYS A 133 -26.14 -28.99 23.34
N ALA A 134 -25.15 -29.88 23.28
CA ALA A 134 -23.79 -29.55 22.89
C ALA A 134 -23.67 -29.38 21.36
N GLY A 135 -22.97 -28.33 20.92
CA GLY A 135 -22.68 -28.09 19.51
C GLY A 135 -21.53 -28.96 18.99
N LEU A 136 -21.55 -29.33 17.71
CA LEU A 136 -20.48 -30.15 17.14
C LEU A 136 -19.20 -29.32 16.94
N ILE A 137 -19.33 -28.06 16.53
CA ILE A 137 -18.18 -27.15 16.41
C ILE A 137 -17.71 -26.75 17.80
N GLU A 138 -18.64 -26.50 18.73
CA GLU A 138 -18.34 -26.28 20.14
C GLU A 138 -17.43 -27.39 20.70
N VAL A 139 -17.80 -28.67 20.50
CA VAL A 139 -17.00 -29.82 20.96
C VAL A 139 -15.67 -29.95 20.20
N PHE A 140 -15.66 -29.72 18.89
CA PHE A 140 -14.45 -29.78 18.06
C PHE A 140 -13.40 -28.77 18.51
N ASP A 141 -13.80 -27.52 18.73
CA ASP A 141 -12.91 -26.45 19.20
C ASP A 141 -12.32 -26.77 20.58
N LEU A 142 -13.14 -27.25 21.51
CA LEU A 142 -12.72 -27.55 22.87
C LEU A 142 -11.79 -28.77 22.94
N LEU A 143 -12.07 -29.83 22.19
CA LEU A 143 -11.18 -30.98 22.07
C LEU A 143 -9.85 -30.58 21.44
N GLY A 144 -9.86 -29.79 20.37
CA GLY A 144 -8.63 -29.31 19.74
C GLY A 144 -7.77 -28.47 20.69
N SER A 145 -8.38 -27.57 21.47
CA SER A 145 -7.68 -26.78 22.50
C SER A 145 -7.03 -27.68 23.57
N GLN A 146 -7.73 -28.72 24.01
CA GLN A 146 -7.22 -29.68 25.00
C GLN A 146 -6.07 -30.54 24.47
N LEU A 147 -6.15 -30.97 23.21
CA LEU A 147 -5.08 -31.74 22.57
C LEU A 147 -3.81 -30.90 22.37
N VAL A 148 -3.95 -29.61 22.06
CA VAL A 148 -2.83 -28.65 22.01
C VAL A 148 -2.19 -28.52 23.39
N LYS A 149 -2.99 -28.36 24.46
CA LYS A 149 -2.48 -28.24 25.85
C LYS A 149 -1.75 -29.50 26.33
N LYS A 150 -2.17 -30.69 25.86
CA LYS A 150 -1.51 -31.97 26.16
C LYS A 150 -0.38 -32.34 25.18
N ALA A 151 -0.03 -31.45 24.25
CA ALA A 151 1.01 -31.65 23.23
C ALA A 151 0.82 -32.91 22.34
N ILE A 152 -0.44 -33.31 22.10
CA ILE A 152 -0.77 -34.46 21.24
C ILE A 152 -0.88 -33.95 19.79
N ALA A 153 0.18 -34.16 19.01
CA ALA A 153 0.30 -33.62 17.65
C ALA A 153 -0.50 -34.39 16.58
N HIS A 154 -0.72 -35.71 16.77
CA HIS A 154 -1.32 -36.59 15.77
C HIS A 154 -2.72 -37.06 16.19
N GLY A 155 -3.66 -37.15 15.24
CA GLY A 155 -5.01 -37.68 15.48
C GLY A 155 -6.12 -36.91 14.77
N ASP A 156 -7.15 -37.64 14.32
CA ASP A 156 -8.34 -37.07 13.67
C ASP A 156 -9.32 -36.51 14.72
N ILE A 157 -9.31 -35.18 14.87
CA ILE A 157 -10.20 -34.45 15.77
C ILE A 157 -11.66 -34.55 15.29
N LYS A 158 -11.92 -34.67 13.98
CA LYS A 158 -13.28 -34.75 13.43
C LYS A 158 -13.97 -36.01 13.93
N ALA A 159 -13.32 -37.17 13.83
CA ALA A 159 -13.86 -38.43 14.35
C ALA A 159 -14.09 -38.37 15.87
N LEU A 160 -13.14 -37.81 16.63
CA LEU A 160 -13.27 -37.66 18.09
C LEU A 160 -14.43 -36.74 18.47
N ALA A 161 -14.60 -35.61 17.78
CA ALA A 161 -15.68 -34.66 18.04
C ALA A 161 -17.06 -35.27 17.73
N LYS A 162 -17.19 -36.04 16.64
CA LYS A 162 -18.45 -36.75 16.28
C LYS A 162 -18.83 -37.80 17.33
N ASP A 163 -17.87 -38.49 17.95
CA ASP A 163 -18.17 -39.43 19.04
C ASP A 163 -18.48 -38.70 20.36
N ALA A 164 -17.73 -37.64 20.66
CA ALA A 164 -17.85 -36.89 21.91
C ALA A 164 -19.15 -36.08 21.99
N VAL A 165 -19.63 -35.47 20.91
CA VAL A 165 -20.83 -34.60 20.94
C VAL A 165 -22.08 -35.34 21.41
N ASN A 166 -22.21 -36.63 21.10
CA ASN A 166 -23.36 -37.45 21.50
C ASN A 166 -23.30 -37.89 22.97
N LYS A 167 -22.11 -37.84 23.59
CA LYS A 167 -21.86 -38.21 24.99
C LYS A 167 -21.66 -36.99 25.90
N ALA A 168 -21.57 -35.80 25.31
CA ALA A 168 -21.33 -34.56 26.02
C ALA A 168 -22.58 -34.09 26.75
N GLN A 169 -22.42 -33.67 27.99
CA GLN A 169 -23.43 -32.98 28.79
C GLN A 169 -23.06 -31.50 28.89
N VAL A 170 -24.07 -30.64 28.97
CA VAL A 170 -23.90 -29.20 29.13
C VAL A 170 -24.28 -28.79 30.55
N CYS A 171 -23.40 -28.08 31.23
CA CYS A 171 -23.68 -27.46 32.52
C CYS A 171 -23.67 -25.93 32.36
N HIS A 172 -24.75 -25.27 32.76
CA HIS A 172 -24.87 -23.82 32.71
C HIS A 172 -24.83 -23.24 34.12
N LEU A 173 -23.86 -22.36 34.37
CA LEU A 173 -23.65 -21.66 35.63
C LEU A 173 -24.11 -20.21 35.50
N VAL A 174 -24.74 -19.69 36.54
CA VAL A 174 -25.19 -18.30 36.61
C VAL A 174 -24.09 -17.46 37.27
N ALA A 175 -23.90 -16.22 36.81
CA ALA A 175 -22.94 -15.29 37.39
C ALA A 175 -23.12 -15.17 38.92
N GLY A 176 -22.01 -15.16 39.67
CA GLY A 176 -22.01 -15.19 41.13
C GLY A 176 -21.00 -16.17 41.74
N LYS A 177 -21.16 -16.47 43.03
CA LYS A 177 -20.37 -17.51 43.71
C LYS A 177 -20.99 -18.88 43.48
N CYS A 178 -20.19 -19.83 43.00
CA CYS A 178 -20.58 -21.23 42.84
C CYS A 178 -19.74 -22.09 43.78
N ASP A 179 -20.40 -22.60 44.83
CA ASP A 179 -19.74 -23.39 45.87
C ASP A 179 -19.61 -24.89 45.48
N ARG A 180 -20.37 -25.35 44.48
CA ARG A 180 -20.34 -26.75 44.02
C ARG A 180 -20.76 -26.90 42.56
N LEU A 181 -19.92 -27.59 41.78
CA LEU A 181 -20.15 -28.02 40.41
C LEU A 181 -20.64 -29.47 40.46
N PRO A 182 -21.65 -29.85 39.67
CA PRO A 182 -22.03 -31.26 39.56
C PRO A 182 -20.86 -32.08 39.04
N ASN A 183 -20.71 -33.32 39.53
CA ASN A 183 -19.66 -34.21 39.04
C ASN A 183 -19.88 -34.48 37.54
N PRO A 184 -18.83 -34.41 36.71
CA PRO A 184 -18.94 -34.78 35.31
C PRO A 184 -19.28 -36.28 35.18
N PRO A 185 -19.82 -36.71 34.04
CA PRO A 185 -19.99 -38.13 33.72
C PRO A 185 -18.69 -38.92 33.86
N GLU A 186 -18.81 -40.23 34.12
CA GLU A 186 -17.66 -41.12 34.35
C GLU A 186 -16.65 -41.04 33.17
N ASN A 187 -15.36 -40.83 33.48
CA ASN A 187 -14.28 -40.58 32.52
C ASN A 187 -14.41 -39.31 31.64
N GLN A 188 -15.12 -38.28 32.10
CA GLN A 188 -15.17 -36.96 31.45
C GLN A 188 -14.76 -35.84 32.40
N GLU A 189 -14.31 -34.73 31.83
CA GLU A 189 -13.92 -33.51 32.55
C GLU A 189 -14.79 -32.34 32.07
N TRP A 190 -15.11 -31.41 32.97
CA TRP A 190 -15.82 -30.18 32.61
C TRP A 190 -14.86 -29.21 31.94
N VAL A 191 -15.15 -28.81 30.71
CA VAL A 191 -14.34 -27.85 29.95
C VAL A 191 -15.14 -26.57 29.73
N LEU A 192 -14.53 -25.41 30.02
CA LEU A 192 -15.18 -24.10 29.87
C LEU A 192 -15.42 -23.78 28.40
N SER A 193 -16.68 -23.72 27.97
CA SER A 193 -17.06 -23.41 26.59
C SER A 193 -17.30 -21.93 26.33
N SER A 194 -17.97 -21.26 27.27
CA SER A 194 -18.21 -19.82 27.22
C SER A 194 -18.41 -19.20 28.60
N GLY A 195 -18.27 -17.89 28.68
CA GLY A 195 -18.30 -17.12 29.93
C GLY A 195 -16.93 -16.99 30.58
N LYS A 196 -16.87 -16.28 31.72
CA LYS A 196 -15.62 -15.96 32.41
C LYS A 196 -15.65 -16.43 33.86
N ILE A 197 -14.75 -17.37 34.16
CA ILE A 197 -14.48 -17.87 35.51
C ILE A 197 -13.10 -17.34 35.91
N ASN A 198 -12.98 -16.76 37.11
CA ASN A 198 -11.70 -16.22 37.56
C ASN A 198 -10.65 -17.35 37.64
N GLY A 199 -9.56 -17.22 36.87
CA GLY A 199 -8.47 -18.20 36.80
C GLY A 199 -8.61 -19.31 35.76
N PHE A 200 -9.67 -19.31 34.93
CA PHE A 200 -9.85 -20.27 33.84
C PHE A 200 -10.20 -19.55 32.53
N ASP A 201 -9.49 -19.88 31.45
CA ASP A 201 -9.77 -19.41 30.10
C ASP A 201 -10.70 -20.38 29.35
N ILE A 202 -11.32 -19.92 28.26
CA ILE A 202 -12.14 -20.77 27.40
C ILE A 202 -11.29 -21.94 26.89
N GLY A 203 -11.83 -23.15 27.04
CA GLY A 203 -11.15 -24.39 26.74
C GLY A 203 -10.29 -24.93 27.88
N ASP A 204 -10.28 -24.34 29.08
CA ASP A 204 -9.66 -24.95 30.27
C ASP A 204 -10.57 -26.00 30.93
N ILE A 205 -9.96 -26.99 31.57
CA ILE A 205 -10.65 -27.94 32.44
C ILE A 205 -10.93 -27.25 33.76
N VAL A 206 -12.19 -27.24 34.17
CA VAL A 206 -12.64 -26.62 35.42
C VAL A 206 -12.78 -27.69 36.49
N THR A 207 -11.89 -27.67 37.47
CA THR A 207 -11.97 -28.48 38.69
C THR A 207 -12.31 -27.59 39.87
N ILE A 208 -13.17 -28.06 40.77
CA ILE A 208 -13.42 -27.36 42.03
C ILE A 208 -12.46 -27.88 43.08
N ASN A 209 -11.52 -27.01 43.47
CA ASN A 209 -10.78 -27.14 44.73
C ASN A 209 -11.29 -26.14 45.79
N GLU A 210 -11.86 -24.99 45.39
CA GLU A 210 -12.41 -23.91 46.25
C GLU A 210 -13.62 -23.22 45.56
N SER A 211 -14.34 -22.32 46.24
CA SER A 211 -15.51 -21.62 45.70
C SER A 211 -15.17 -20.81 44.42
N LEU A 212 -15.81 -21.12 43.30
CA LEU A 212 -15.58 -20.43 42.03
C LEU A 212 -16.33 -19.09 41.99
N THR A 213 -15.66 -18.05 41.49
CA THR A 213 -16.28 -16.74 41.23
C THR A 213 -16.50 -16.57 39.73
N LEU A 214 -17.77 -16.53 39.33
CA LEU A 214 -18.23 -16.39 37.94
C LEU A 214 -18.54 -14.92 37.67
N GLU A 215 -17.80 -14.29 36.76
CA GLU A 215 -18.05 -12.89 36.35
C GLU A 215 -19.28 -12.79 35.44
N THR A 216 -19.52 -13.82 34.62
CA THR A 216 -20.66 -13.92 33.71
C THR A 216 -21.33 -15.28 33.84
N ASN A 217 -22.50 -15.43 33.23
CA ASN A 217 -23.05 -16.77 32.99
C ASN A 217 -22.03 -17.59 32.20
N CYS A 218 -21.80 -18.84 32.63
CA CYS A 218 -20.79 -19.71 32.03
C CYS A 218 -21.43 -21.01 31.55
N ARG A 219 -20.92 -21.52 30.44
CA ARG A 219 -21.33 -22.79 29.84
C ARG A 219 -20.15 -23.74 29.85
N LEU A 220 -20.34 -24.90 30.43
CA LEU A 220 -19.35 -25.98 30.53
C LEU A 220 -19.83 -27.17 29.72
N ILE A 221 -18.92 -27.83 29.02
CA ILE A 221 -19.17 -29.04 28.24
C ILE A 221 -18.35 -30.18 28.83
N SER A 222 -18.98 -31.32 29.10
CA SER A 222 -18.26 -32.50 29.57
C SER A 222 -17.60 -33.22 28.38
N LEU A 223 -16.29 -33.44 28.47
CA LEU A 223 -15.49 -34.05 27.41
C LEU A 223 -14.62 -35.18 27.96
N GLY A 224 -14.63 -36.33 27.28
CA GLY A 224 -13.66 -37.41 27.53
C GLY A 224 -12.38 -37.12 26.76
N ILE A 225 -11.33 -36.68 27.46
CA ILE A 225 -10.07 -36.28 26.83
C ILE A 225 -9.11 -37.48 26.81
N PRO A 226 -8.75 -38.04 25.63
CA PRO A 226 -7.87 -39.19 25.55
C PRO A 226 -6.45 -38.85 26.04
N GLN A 227 -5.80 -39.77 26.75
CA GLN A 227 -4.40 -39.63 27.20
C GLN A 227 -3.38 -39.89 26.08
N SER A 228 -3.77 -40.65 25.05
CA SER A 228 -3.03 -40.85 23.80
C SER A 228 -4.02 -41.18 22.68
N ILE A 229 -3.70 -40.78 21.44
CA ILE A 229 -4.52 -41.11 20.27
C ILE A 229 -3.81 -42.24 19.50
N PRO A 230 -4.38 -43.46 19.42
CA PRO A 230 -3.79 -44.52 18.62
C PRO A 230 -3.94 -44.18 17.13
N LEU A 231 -2.83 -44.19 16.39
CA LEU A 231 -2.82 -44.10 14.93
C LEU A 231 -3.47 -45.36 14.36
N LYS A 232 -4.65 -45.23 13.77
CA LYS A 232 -5.34 -46.34 13.10
C LYS A 232 -5.16 -46.23 11.60
N ASN A 233 -4.77 -47.32 10.94
CA ASN A 233 -4.80 -47.38 9.47
C ASN A 233 -6.24 -47.37 8.94
N GLN A 234 -6.39 -47.29 7.61
CA GLN A 234 -7.69 -47.28 6.91
C GLN A 234 -8.61 -48.50 7.22
N ASN A 235 -8.10 -49.54 7.90
CA ASN A 235 -8.82 -50.74 8.32
C ASN A 235 -9.03 -50.86 9.84
N GLY A 236 -8.67 -49.83 10.63
CA GLY A 236 -8.93 -49.76 12.07
C GLY A 236 -7.89 -50.41 13.00
N GLN A 237 -6.72 -50.81 12.50
CA GLN A 237 -5.63 -51.40 13.30
C GLN A 237 -4.61 -50.35 13.77
N VAL A 238 -4.09 -50.51 14.99
CA VAL A 238 -3.13 -49.58 15.65
C VAL A 238 -1.72 -49.76 15.08
N ILE A 239 -1.05 -48.67 14.70
CA ILE A 239 0.30 -48.66 14.10
C ILE A 239 1.32 -48.06 15.09
N GLU A 240 2.52 -48.65 15.20
CA GLU A 240 3.70 -48.05 15.86
C GLU A 240 4.62 -47.34 14.85
N LYS A 241 5.21 -46.23 15.30
CA LYS A 241 5.96 -45.21 14.53
C LYS A 241 6.98 -45.77 13.52
N ASP A 242 6.72 -45.51 12.24
CA ASP A 242 7.59 -44.80 11.29
C ASP A 242 6.95 -44.92 9.89
N GLU A 243 6.21 -43.88 9.46
CA GLU A 243 5.78 -43.55 8.07
C GLU A 243 4.61 -42.55 8.11
N GLU A 244 4.83 -41.23 7.91
CA GLU A 244 3.72 -40.29 7.65
C GLU A 244 4.17 -39.08 6.78
N GLU A 245 4.00 -39.20 5.46
CA GLU A 245 3.74 -38.09 4.53
C GLU A 245 2.90 -38.65 3.35
N ASP A 246 1.61 -38.91 3.56
CA ASP A 246 0.56 -38.97 2.52
C ASP A 246 -0.80 -39.36 3.14
N LEU A 247 -1.56 -38.38 3.68
CA LEU A 247 -2.88 -38.68 4.29
C LEU A 247 -3.99 -37.62 4.05
N TRP A 248 -3.88 -36.76 3.03
CA TRP A 248 -4.89 -35.69 2.80
C TRP A 248 -5.60 -35.75 1.43
N ALA A 249 -5.79 -36.94 0.84
CA ALA A 249 -6.40 -37.03 -0.50
C ALA A 249 -7.57 -38.03 -0.71
N GLU A 250 -7.99 -38.84 0.28
CA GLU A 250 -9.01 -39.89 0.01
C GLU A 250 -10.24 -39.95 0.92
N GLU A 251 -10.34 -39.21 2.03
CA GLU A 251 -11.53 -39.27 2.88
C GLU A 251 -12.78 -38.62 2.27
N ASP A 252 -12.63 -37.64 1.37
CA ASP A 252 -13.75 -37.02 0.65
C ASP A 252 -14.43 -37.96 -0.37
N ARG A 253 -13.86 -39.16 -0.64
CA ARG A 253 -14.49 -40.16 -1.52
C ARG A 253 -15.33 -41.21 -0.78
N LYS A 254 -15.13 -41.43 0.53
CA LYS A 254 -15.85 -42.48 1.28
C LYS A 254 -17.18 -42.01 1.89
N GLU A 255 -17.38 -40.72 2.16
CA GLU A 255 -18.69 -40.21 2.61
C GLU A 255 -19.77 -40.27 1.49
N ASN A 256 -19.39 -40.51 0.23
CA ASN A 256 -20.33 -40.72 -0.88
C ASN A 256 -20.86 -42.17 -1.06
N ASN A 257 -20.40 -43.13 -0.25
CA ASN A 257 -20.76 -44.56 -0.39
C ASN A 257 -21.35 -45.19 0.88
N SER A 258 -22.29 -44.49 1.52
CA SER A 258 -23.24 -45.08 2.49
C SER A 258 -24.66 -45.00 1.90
N PRO A 259 -25.53 -46.00 2.12
CA PRO A 259 -26.75 -46.14 1.34
C PRO A 259 -27.64 -44.91 1.49
N SER A 260 -28.17 -44.46 0.36
CA SER A 260 -29.25 -43.49 0.25
C SER A 260 -30.34 -43.81 1.27
N GLN A 261 -30.30 -43.14 2.42
CA GLN A 261 -31.54 -42.84 3.11
C GLN A 261 -32.32 -42.00 2.12
N THR A 262 -33.37 -42.61 1.56
CA THR A 262 -34.39 -41.96 0.76
C THR A 262 -34.76 -40.65 1.42
N ALA A 263 -34.14 -39.56 0.97
CA ALA A 263 -34.63 -38.23 1.22
C ALA A 263 -35.97 -38.19 0.50
N ILE A 264 -37.03 -38.42 1.26
CA ILE A 264 -38.39 -38.07 0.88
C ILE A 264 -38.29 -36.61 0.47
N THR A 265 -38.29 -36.34 -0.83
CA THR A 265 -38.40 -34.98 -1.34
C THR A 265 -39.76 -34.49 -0.88
N PRO A 266 -39.87 -33.53 0.06
CA PRO A 266 -41.16 -32.95 0.35
C PRO A 266 -41.60 -32.24 -0.93
N ALA A 267 -42.86 -32.40 -1.31
CA ALA A 267 -43.44 -31.67 -2.43
C ALA A 267 -43.13 -30.18 -2.29
N VAL A 268 -42.74 -29.53 -3.39
CA VAL A 268 -42.39 -28.10 -3.46
C VAL A 268 -43.51 -27.27 -2.83
N LEU A 269 -43.31 -26.78 -1.60
CA LEU A 269 -44.29 -25.96 -0.87
C LEU A 269 -44.15 -24.45 -1.20
N MET A 270 -43.18 -24.10 -2.06
CA MET A 270 -42.73 -22.75 -2.33
C MET A 270 -42.62 -22.54 -3.85
N ASP A 271 -43.55 -21.78 -4.45
CA ASP A 271 -43.50 -21.47 -5.89
C ASP A 271 -42.20 -20.73 -6.25
N ASN A 272 -41.61 -21.08 -7.41
CA ASN A 272 -40.31 -20.62 -7.92
C ASN A 272 -40.25 -19.15 -8.39
N GLU A 273 -41.00 -18.21 -7.79
CA GLU A 273 -40.86 -16.76 -8.03
C GLU A 273 -39.94 -16.09 -6.99
N GLU A 274 -38.81 -15.57 -7.47
CA GLU A 274 -37.79 -14.69 -6.85
C GLU A 274 -37.63 -14.74 -5.30
N ILE A 275 -37.14 -15.86 -4.75
CA ILE A 275 -36.49 -15.84 -3.42
C ILE A 275 -35.30 -14.86 -3.48
N PRO A 276 -35.23 -13.86 -2.58
CA PRO A 276 -34.14 -12.90 -2.60
C PRO A 276 -32.79 -13.58 -2.36
N LEU A 277 -31.82 -13.25 -3.22
CA LEU A 277 -30.44 -13.70 -3.06
C LEU A 277 -29.82 -13.05 -1.80
N ALA A 278 -29.12 -13.84 -1.00
CA ALA A 278 -28.44 -13.35 0.18
C ALA A 278 -27.33 -12.35 -0.21
N ASP A 279 -27.41 -11.11 0.30
CA ASP A 279 -26.38 -10.10 0.06
C ASP A 279 -25.10 -10.44 0.86
N PRO A 280 -23.94 -10.65 0.19
CA PRO A 280 -22.67 -10.93 0.85
C PRO A 280 -22.21 -9.85 1.84
N GLN A 281 -22.71 -8.62 1.71
CA GLN A 281 -22.37 -7.50 2.60
C GLN A 281 -23.12 -7.54 3.94
N ILE A 282 -24.22 -8.29 4.06
CA ILE A 282 -24.98 -8.41 5.31
C ILE A 282 -24.13 -9.08 6.40
N LEU A 283 -23.27 -10.04 6.03
CA LEU A 283 -22.31 -10.67 6.94
C LEU A 283 -21.20 -9.71 7.43
N GLN A 284 -21.11 -8.50 6.86
CA GLN A 284 -20.13 -7.46 7.22
C GLN A 284 -20.76 -6.29 8.00
N LYS A 285 -22.10 -6.17 8.06
CA LYS A 285 -22.80 -5.06 8.73
C LYS A 285 -23.28 -5.50 10.12
N GLN A 286 -22.71 -4.94 11.19
CA GLN A 286 -23.16 -5.21 12.56
C GLN A 286 -24.36 -4.32 12.98
N PRO A 287 -25.43 -4.88 13.58
CA PRO A 287 -26.35 -4.15 14.45
C PRO A 287 -25.78 -4.08 15.88
N ARG A 288 -25.76 -2.86 16.43
CA ARG A 288 -25.43 -2.58 17.84
C ARG A 288 -26.52 -3.14 18.74
N THR A 289 -26.17 -4.04 19.67
CA THR A 289 -26.87 -4.11 20.97
C THR A 289 -26.10 -4.83 22.07
N LEU A 290 -26.03 -4.14 23.21
CA LEU A 290 -26.13 -4.60 24.60
C LEU A 290 -25.11 -5.61 25.10
N GLN A 291 -23.88 -5.14 25.31
CA GLN A 291 -23.06 -5.63 26.43
C GLN A 291 -23.02 -4.56 27.51
N ALA A 292 -23.43 -4.97 28.71
CA ALA A 292 -23.04 -4.33 29.95
C ALA A 292 -21.51 -4.15 29.94
N GLU A 293 -21.09 -2.99 30.45
CA GLU A 293 -19.73 -2.47 30.45
C GLU A 293 -18.64 -3.53 30.66
N SER A 294 -18.06 -4.05 29.58
CA SER A 294 -16.74 -4.69 29.64
C SER A 294 -16.00 -4.48 28.32
N ARG A 295 -14.91 -3.71 28.45
CA ARG A 295 -13.74 -3.48 27.57
C ARG A 295 -13.93 -3.57 26.04
N LYS A 296 -13.72 -2.43 25.38
CA LYS A 296 -13.60 -2.26 23.91
C LYS A 296 -12.65 -3.31 23.30
N PRO A 297 -12.95 -3.84 22.10
CA PRO A 297 -12.01 -4.69 21.37
C PRO A 297 -10.73 -3.92 21.02
N LEU A 298 -9.58 -4.59 21.15
CA LEU A 298 -8.29 -4.14 20.64
C LEU A 298 -8.46 -3.87 19.13
N LYS A 299 -8.23 -2.64 18.68
CA LYS A 299 -8.23 -2.26 17.25
C LYS A 299 -7.36 -3.21 16.42
N ASP A 300 -7.64 -3.33 15.12
CA ASP A 300 -6.78 -4.00 14.12
C ASP A 300 -5.34 -3.46 14.15
N TYR A 301 -4.49 -4.05 15.00
CA TYR A 301 -3.07 -3.73 15.06
C TYR A 301 -2.30 -4.71 14.16
N PRO A 302 -1.49 -4.23 13.20
CA PRO A 302 -0.78 -5.09 12.28
C PRO A 302 0.26 -5.93 13.03
N PHE A 303 0.50 -7.15 12.55
CA PHE A 303 1.47 -8.05 13.16
C PHE A 303 2.37 -8.70 12.12
N TYR A 304 3.67 -8.73 12.40
CA TYR A 304 4.67 -9.46 11.63
C TYR A 304 5.63 -10.13 12.61
N SER A 305 6.01 -11.39 12.35
CA SER A 305 6.96 -12.14 13.17
C SER A 305 8.39 -12.09 12.61
N GLY A 306 9.39 -12.23 13.47
CA GLY A 306 10.80 -12.39 13.09
C GLY A 306 11.52 -13.39 14.00
N ARG A 307 12.45 -14.18 13.44
CA ARG A 307 13.20 -15.21 14.20
C ARG A 307 14.64 -14.78 14.49
N SER A 308 15.27 -14.04 13.59
CA SER A 308 16.58 -13.43 13.80
C SER A 308 16.46 -11.97 14.22
N GLU A 309 17.50 -11.41 14.84
CA GLU A 309 17.48 -10.02 15.30
C GLU A 309 17.25 -9.01 14.17
N ALA A 310 17.80 -9.28 12.98
CA ALA A 310 17.50 -8.51 11.78
C ALA A 310 16.02 -8.65 11.36
N GLU A 311 15.46 -9.87 11.37
CA GLU A 311 14.05 -10.10 11.04
C GLU A 311 13.09 -9.45 12.05
N ILE A 312 13.43 -9.45 13.33
CA ILE A 312 12.68 -8.78 14.41
C ILE A 312 12.65 -7.27 14.12
N GLY A 313 13.79 -6.67 13.80
CA GLY A 313 13.86 -5.26 13.37
C GLY A 313 13.00 -4.97 12.14
N ILE A 314 13.08 -5.83 11.12
CA ILE A 314 12.29 -5.69 9.89
C ILE A 314 10.79 -5.82 10.17
N ALA A 315 10.40 -6.78 11.02
CA ALA A 315 9.02 -7.01 11.41
C ALA A 315 8.43 -5.80 12.16
N CYS A 316 9.18 -5.22 13.10
CA CYS A 316 8.82 -3.97 13.76
C CYS A 316 8.61 -2.83 12.76
N MET A 317 9.52 -2.64 11.80
CA MET A 317 9.37 -1.59 10.79
C MET A 317 8.17 -1.85 9.87
N ARG A 318 7.87 -3.10 9.49
CA ARG A 318 6.67 -3.46 8.71
C ARG A 318 5.39 -3.22 9.48
N MET A 319 5.37 -3.57 10.77
CA MET A 319 4.26 -3.30 11.68
C MET A 319 3.97 -1.80 11.74
N LEU A 320 4.99 -0.98 11.96
CA LEU A 320 4.87 0.48 11.98
C LEU A 320 4.41 1.05 10.63
N SER A 321 4.99 0.57 9.52
CA SER A 321 4.63 1.01 8.17
C SER A 321 3.16 0.73 7.88
N LYS A 322 2.67 -0.47 8.19
CA LYS A 322 1.26 -0.84 7.98
C LYS A 322 0.33 -0.12 8.95
N TYR A 323 0.75 0.11 10.18
CA TYR A 323 -0.05 0.81 11.19
C TYR A 323 -0.28 2.28 10.81
N TYR A 324 0.78 2.94 10.33
CA TYR A 324 0.73 4.32 9.90
C TYR A 324 0.36 4.52 8.42
N ARG A 325 0.17 3.42 7.65
CA ARG A 325 -0.07 3.41 6.19
C ARG A 325 1.02 4.11 5.37
N ILE A 326 2.25 3.88 5.77
CA ILE A 326 3.46 4.40 5.13
C ILE A 326 3.94 3.37 4.10
N PRO A 327 4.37 3.77 2.90
CA PRO A 327 4.98 2.87 1.93
C PRO A 327 6.24 2.20 2.49
N PHE A 328 6.23 0.87 2.55
CA PHE A 328 7.34 0.08 3.12
C PHE A 328 8.42 -0.20 2.08
N ARG A 329 9.54 0.53 2.12
CA ARG A 329 10.73 0.29 1.26
C ARG A 329 11.55 -0.91 1.76
N GLY A 330 10.97 -2.11 1.63
CA GLY A 330 11.51 -3.33 2.25
C GLY A 330 12.96 -3.61 1.94
N ASP A 331 13.39 -3.53 0.69
CA ASP A 331 14.75 -3.93 0.30
C ASP A 331 15.84 -2.99 0.90
N VAL A 332 15.55 -1.69 1.05
CA VAL A 332 16.48 -0.71 1.65
C VAL A 332 16.52 -0.87 3.17
N LEU A 333 15.36 -0.96 3.81
CA LEU A 333 15.25 -1.13 5.25
C LEU A 333 15.85 -2.46 5.69
N GLU A 334 15.57 -3.55 4.96
CA GLU A 334 16.16 -4.86 5.22
C GLU A 334 17.69 -4.82 5.11
N ARG A 335 18.22 -4.11 4.12
CA ARG A 335 19.67 -3.98 3.93
C ARG A 335 20.33 -3.20 5.07
N ILE A 336 19.79 -2.02 5.40
CA ILE A 336 20.31 -1.18 6.50
C ILE A 336 20.25 -1.95 7.81
N ILE A 337 19.12 -2.61 8.10
CA ILE A 337 18.94 -3.41 9.31
C ILE A 337 19.94 -4.58 9.36
N LYS A 338 20.08 -5.34 8.26
CA LYS A 338 21.03 -6.47 8.20
C LYS A 338 22.48 -6.00 8.34
N GLU A 339 22.88 -4.90 7.71
CA GLU A 339 24.23 -4.34 7.82
C GLU A 339 24.52 -3.82 9.24
N GLN A 340 23.56 -3.20 9.91
CA GLN A 340 23.72 -2.72 11.30
C GLN A 340 23.80 -3.88 12.29
N VAL A 341 22.94 -4.90 12.15
CA VAL A 341 22.99 -6.12 12.97
C VAL A 341 24.30 -6.88 12.75
N GLN A 342 24.81 -6.96 11.51
CA GLN A 342 26.12 -7.58 11.23
C GLN A 342 27.29 -6.84 11.88
N ARG A 343 27.23 -5.51 11.98
CA ARG A 343 28.31 -4.71 12.58
C ARG A 343 28.29 -4.71 14.11
N ASN A 344 27.09 -4.60 14.70
CA ASN A 344 26.93 -4.33 16.13
C ASN A 344 26.34 -5.51 16.91
N GLY A 345 26.03 -6.63 16.24
CA GLY A 345 25.35 -7.79 16.82
C GLY A 345 23.85 -7.57 17.03
N ALA A 346 23.46 -6.37 17.48
CA ALA A 346 22.11 -6.03 17.89
C ALA A 346 21.59 -4.69 17.36
N LEU A 347 20.26 -4.52 17.33
CA LEU A 347 19.61 -3.23 17.02
C LEU A 347 19.46 -2.39 18.30
N SER A 348 20.17 -1.25 18.35
CA SER A 348 19.94 -0.25 19.39
C SER A 348 18.70 0.60 19.05
N LEU A 349 18.04 1.13 20.09
CA LEU A 349 16.91 2.04 19.90
C LEU A 349 17.31 3.33 19.17
N ASP A 350 18.56 3.79 19.31
CA ASP A 350 19.09 4.93 18.57
C ASP A 350 19.13 4.67 17.05
N VAL A 351 19.56 3.47 16.64
CA VAL A 351 19.56 3.05 15.24
C VAL A 351 18.12 2.88 14.73
N CYS A 352 17.23 2.31 15.55
CA CYS A 352 15.80 2.25 15.22
C CYS A 352 15.19 3.65 15.07
N GLY A 353 15.61 4.65 15.85
CA GLY A 353 15.25 6.06 15.70
C GLY A 353 15.61 6.58 14.31
N ALA A 354 16.88 6.43 13.92
CA ALA A 354 17.33 6.84 12.59
C ALA A 354 16.57 6.12 11.45
N ILE A 355 16.28 4.83 11.61
CA ILE A 355 15.53 4.04 10.61
C ILE A 355 14.05 4.47 10.53
N THR A 356 13.43 4.77 11.67
CA THR A 356 12.04 5.25 11.72
C THR A 356 11.90 6.66 11.15
N GLU A 357 12.91 7.51 11.30
CA GLU A 357 12.99 8.80 10.60
C GLU A 357 13.12 8.66 9.09
N LEU A 358 13.85 7.65 8.60
CA LEU A 358 13.98 7.37 7.16
C LEU A 358 12.67 6.97 6.49
N ILE A 359 11.72 6.39 7.25
CA ILE A 359 10.36 6.08 6.76
C ILE A 359 9.38 7.23 6.98
N GLY A 360 9.83 8.39 7.45
CA GLY A 360 9.02 9.60 7.58
C GLY A 360 8.29 9.76 8.91
N LEU A 361 8.63 8.99 9.95
CA LEU A 361 8.11 9.20 11.32
C LEU A 361 9.07 10.09 12.12
N ASN A 362 8.55 10.90 13.04
CA ASN A 362 9.40 11.54 14.04
C ASN A 362 9.65 10.54 15.16
N ALA A 363 10.92 10.36 15.52
CA ALA A 363 11.34 9.47 16.57
C ALA A 363 11.95 10.28 17.72
N GLN A 364 11.47 10.07 18.95
CA GLN A 364 12.00 10.73 20.14
C GLN A 364 12.39 9.67 21.17
N LEU A 365 13.69 9.53 21.42
CA LEU A 365 14.20 8.62 22.44
C LEU A 365 14.15 9.28 23.81
N ILE A 366 13.39 8.69 24.74
CA ILE A 366 13.23 9.18 26.11
C ILE A 366 13.47 8.07 27.13
N GLY A 367 14.04 8.42 28.27
CA GLY A 367 14.07 7.54 29.44
C GLY A 367 12.79 7.73 30.23
N VAL A 368 12.08 6.63 30.50
CA VAL A 368 10.77 6.67 31.16
C VAL A 368 10.82 5.80 32.42
N PRO A 369 10.52 6.36 33.60
CA PRO A 369 10.35 5.56 34.81
C PRO A 369 9.02 4.79 34.74
N ALA A 370 8.94 3.61 35.37
CA ALA A 370 7.77 2.73 35.33
C ALA A 370 6.45 3.44 35.64
N GLY A 371 6.45 4.38 36.60
CA GLY A 371 5.26 5.16 36.98
C GLY A 371 4.73 6.12 35.91
N ALA A 372 5.54 6.46 34.89
CA ALA A 372 5.16 7.33 33.79
C ALA A 372 4.82 6.58 32.49
N PHE A 373 5.09 5.26 32.42
CA PHE A 373 4.91 4.46 31.21
C PHE A 373 3.45 4.43 30.71
N GLY A 374 2.48 4.30 31.63
CA GLY A 374 1.05 4.30 31.31
C GLY A 374 0.48 5.66 30.90
N LYS A 375 1.30 6.72 30.90
CA LYS A 375 0.93 8.09 30.48
C LYS A 375 1.50 8.46 29.11
N LEU A 376 2.24 7.55 28.46
CA LEU A 376 2.82 7.78 27.15
C LEU A 376 1.74 7.73 26.07
N GLU A 377 1.54 8.85 25.37
CA GLU A 377 0.63 8.93 24.24
C GLU A 377 1.32 8.56 22.92
N GLY A 378 0.69 7.69 22.14
CA GLY A 378 1.13 7.27 20.81
C GLY A 378 1.77 5.89 20.76
N THR A 379 2.20 5.49 19.56
CA THR A 379 2.92 4.22 19.34
C THR A 379 4.41 4.43 19.55
N PHE A 380 5.08 3.44 20.13
CA PHE A 380 6.50 3.55 20.44
C PHE A 380 7.22 2.21 20.38
N LEU A 381 8.53 2.25 20.14
CA LEU A 381 9.40 1.09 20.20
C LEU A 381 10.09 1.02 21.56
N THR A 382 10.20 -0.17 22.13
CA THR A 382 11.01 -0.43 23.32
C THR A 382 11.70 -1.78 23.20
N LYS A 383 12.69 -2.01 24.05
CA LYS A 383 13.22 -3.35 24.30
C LYS A 383 12.46 -4.02 25.45
N LEU A 384 12.10 -5.29 25.26
CA LEU A 384 11.56 -6.18 26.29
C LEU A 384 12.47 -7.42 26.34
N SER A 385 13.11 -7.67 27.48
CA SER A 385 14.11 -8.76 27.61
C SER A 385 15.17 -8.76 26.49
N ASP A 386 15.63 -7.57 26.12
CA ASP A 386 16.60 -7.28 25.04
C ASP A 386 16.12 -7.48 23.59
N SER A 387 14.86 -7.87 23.37
CA SER A 387 14.21 -7.93 22.04
C SER A 387 13.41 -6.67 21.74
N LEU A 388 13.40 -6.24 20.47
CA LEU A 388 12.67 -5.05 20.03
C LEU A 388 11.17 -5.35 19.87
N VAL A 389 10.30 -4.55 20.50
CA VAL A 389 8.84 -4.70 20.43
C VAL A 389 8.15 -3.38 20.08
N VAL A 390 7.00 -3.46 19.39
CA VAL A 390 6.15 -2.31 19.07
C VAL A 390 5.03 -2.21 20.10
N VAL A 391 4.98 -1.11 20.85
CA VAL A 391 3.86 -0.80 21.74
C VAL A 391 2.92 0.15 21.01
N TYR A 392 1.71 -0.32 20.71
CA TYR A 392 0.73 0.45 19.95
C TYR A 392 0.04 1.51 20.78
N THR A 393 -0.35 1.16 22.00
CA THR A 393 -0.95 2.06 22.98
C THR A 393 -0.56 1.63 24.39
N ALA A 394 -0.25 2.58 25.27
CA ALA A 394 -0.05 2.34 26.69
C ALA A 394 -0.91 3.31 27.50
N ASN A 395 -1.77 2.74 28.35
CA ASN A 395 -2.61 3.50 29.28
C ASN A 395 -2.29 3.05 30.72
N GLU A 396 -2.85 3.73 31.73
CA GLU A 396 -2.64 3.37 33.13
C GLU A 396 -3.14 1.95 33.50
N LYS A 397 -4.03 1.37 32.68
CA LYS A 397 -4.65 0.06 32.93
C LYS A 397 -4.12 -1.04 32.02
N THR A 398 -3.87 -0.74 30.75
CA THR A 398 -3.53 -1.75 29.74
C THR A 398 -2.47 -1.24 28.75
N VAL A 399 -1.66 -2.17 28.25
CA VAL A 399 -0.59 -1.93 27.28
C VAL A 399 -0.76 -2.93 26.13
N ILE A 400 -0.82 -2.43 24.89
CA ILE A 400 -0.97 -3.25 23.69
C ILE A 400 0.36 -3.35 22.97
N VAL A 401 0.89 -4.56 22.80
CA VAL A 401 2.24 -4.82 22.31
C VAL A 401 2.23 -5.83 21.15
N GLY A 402 2.79 -5.46 20.02
CA GLY A 402 3.21 -6.37 18.96
C GLY A 402 4.64 -6.84 19.21
N ASP A 403 4.79 -8.02 19.78
CA ASP A 403 6.11 -8.65 20.00
C ASP A 403 6.44 -9.57 18.81
N PRO A 404 7.45 -9.25 17.97
CA PRO A 404 7.80 -10.04 16.79
C PRO A 404 8.28 -11.46 17.10
N THR A 405 8.73 -11.73 18.34
CA THR A 405 9.22 -13.05 18.76
C THR A 405 8.09 -14.00 19.14
N LEU A 406 6.94 -13.44 19.54
CA LEU A 406 5.73 -14.16 19.89
C LEU A 406 4.75 -14.17 18.72
N ARG A 407 3.67 -14.95 18.78
CA ARG A 407 2.60 -14.90 17.75
C ARG A 407 1.53 -13.89 18.17
N GLY A 408 1.37 -12.83 17.39
CA GLY A 408 0.25 -11.88 17.48
C GLY A 408 0.51 -10.67 18.37
N VAL A 409 -0.48 -9.76 18.39
CA VAL A 409 -0.51 -8.59 19.28
C VAL A 409 -1.11 -9.02 20.62
N ARG A 410 -0.48 -8.65 21.73
CA ARG A 410 -0.92 -8.99 23.08
C ARG A 410 -1.32 -7.74 23.85
N GLU A 411 -2.33 -7.90 24.70
CA GLU A 411 -2.69 -6.91 25.71
C GLU A 411 -2.21 -7.38 27.06
N TYR A 412 -1.42 -6.54 27.73
CA TYR A 412 -0.93 -6.76 29.08
C TYR A 412 -1.59 -5.77 30.03
N LYS A 413 -1.83 -6.16 31.30
CA LYS A 413 -2.08 -5.15 32.33
C LYS A 413 -0.80 -4.34 32.52
N THR A 414 -0.92 -3.02 32.73
CA THR A 414 0.26 -2.15 32.83
C THR A 414 1.23 -2.59 33.92
N LEU A 415 0.74 -3.07 35.06
CA LEU A 415 1.59 -3.59 36.14
C LEU A 415 2.36 -4.85 35.74
N GLU A 416 1.70 -5.83 35.11
CA GLU A 416 2.32 -7.06 34.62
C GLU A 416 3.37 -6.76 33.53
N PHE A 417 3.08 -5.81 32.64
CA PHE A 417 4.03 -5.37 31.62
C PHE A 417 5.28 -4.72 32.25
N LEU A 418 5.09 -3.86 33.26
CA LEU A 418 6.17 -3.17 33.95
C LEU A 418 7.09 -4.13 34.73
N GLU A 419 6.55 -5.22 35.28
CA GLU A 419 7.36 -6.28 35.91
C GLU A 419 8.33 -6.94 34.92
N MET A 420 7.90 -7.13 33.67
CA MET A 420 8.75 -7.69 32.60
C MET A 420 9.67 -6.64 31.94
N TRP A 421 9.22 -5.38 31.90
CA TRP A 421 9.93 -4.28 31.24
C TRP A 421 11.03 -3.65 32.12
N GLY A 422 10.82 -3.63 33.44
CA GLY A 422 11.76 -3.07 34.43
C GLY A 422 11.28 -1.76 35.08
N GLN A 423 12.03 -1.31 36.09
CA GLN A 423 11.74 -0.09 36.87
C GLN A 423 11.99 1.22 36.08
N GLU A 424 12.97 1.20 35.17
CA GLU A 424 13.28 2.31 34.26
C GLU A 424 13.73 1.73 32.90
N GLY A 425 13.30 2.34 31.80
CA GLY A 425 13.64 1.88 30.46
C GLY A 425 13.65 3.02 29.43
N LYS A 426 14.34 2.79 28.31
CA LYS A 426 14.33 3.71 27.17
C LYS A 426 13.18 3.36 26.23
N VAL A 427 12.43 4.36 25.83
CA VAL A 427 11.32 4.27 24.88
C VAL A 427 11.58 5.20 23.71
N LEU A 428 11.37 4.71 22.49
CA LEU A 428 11.42 5.50 21.27
C LEU A 428 9.98 5.84 20.85
N LEU A 429 9.52 7.03 21.24
CA LEU A 429 8.20 7.54 20.86
C LEU A 429 8.15 7.84 19.37
N LEU A 430 7.10 7.38 18.69
CA LEU A 430 6.91 7.56 17.26
C LEU A 430 5.64 8.37 16.99
N LYS A 431 5.77 9.43 16.20
CA LYS A 431 4.63 10.24 15.76
C LYS A 431 4.67 10.44 14.25
N LYS A 432 3.49 10.45 13.63
CA LYS A 432 3.36 10.97 12.27
C LYS A 432 3.81 12.42 12.24
N THR A 433 4.52 12.79 11.20
CA THR A 433 4.85 14.17 10.86
C THR A 433 4.05 14.60 9.66
N LYS A 434 4.05 15.91 9.38
CA LYS A 434 3.51 16.44 8.12
C LYS A 434 4.19 15.89 6.87
N GLU A 435 5.42 15.39 7.00
CA GLU A 435 6.21 14.80 5.92
C GLU A 435 6.00 13.29 5.78
N THR A 436 5.16 12.65 6.60
CA THR A 436 4.94 11.21 6.54
C THR A 436 4.13 10.85 5.27
N PRO A 437 4.67 10.04 4.34
CA PRO A 437 3.96 9.66 3.12
C PRO A 437 2.82 8.68 3.43
N GLU A 438 1.71 8.79 2.71
CA GLU A 438 0.56 7.88 2.80
C GLU A 438 0.45 7.04 1.52
N GLU A 439 0.35 5.71 1.66
CA GLU A 439 0.27 4.78 0.54
C GLU A 439 -1.08 4.96 -0.21
N LYS A 440 -1.07 5.73 -1.31
CA LYS A 440 -2.26 6.06 -2.12
C LYS A 440 -2.09 5.66 -3.60
N PHE A 441 -0.86 5.57 -4.09
CA PHE A 441 -0.57 5.36 -5.51
C PHE A 441 -0.48 3.88 -5.89
N GLY A 442 -1.32 3.48 -6.84
CA GLY A 442 -1.35 2.14 -7.43
C GLY A 442 -1.97 2.19 -8.83
N LEU A 443 -2.21 1.02 -9.44
CA LEU A 443 -2.83 0.95 -10.77
C LEU A 443 -4.25 1.57 -10.81
N SER A 444 -4.93 1.62 -9.66
CA SER A 444 -6.22 2.28 -9.49
C SER A 444 -6.17 3.78 -9.77
N TRP A 445 -5.02 4.44 -9.59
CA TRP A 445 -4.86 5.88 -9.86
C TRP A 445 -5.01 6.21 -11.35
N PHE A 446 -4.66 5.27 -12.24
CA PHE A 446 -4.76 5.44 -13.69
C PHE A 446 -6.17 5.19 -14.24
N VAL A 447 -7.02 4.49 -13.48
CA VAL A 447 -8.36 4.07 -13.90
C VAL A 447 -9.27 5.26 -14.29
N PRO A 448 -9.35 6.36 -13.53
CA PRO A 448 -10.17 7.53 -13.91
C PRO A 448 -9.78 8.11 -15.28
N SER A 449 -8.47 8.20 -15.54
CA SER A 449 -7.94 8.74 -16.80
C SER A 449 -8.23 7.82 -18.00
N ILE A 450 -8.24 6.50 -17.79
CA ILE A 450 -8.62 5.51 -18.81
C ILE A 450 -10.14 5.53 -19.07
N ILE A 451 -10.97 5.60 -18.02
CA ILE A 451 -12.45 5.61 -18.13
C ILE A 451 -12.96 6.79 -18.94
N LYS A 452 -12.26 7.93 -18.91
CA LYS A 452 -12.59 9.12 -19.74
C LYS A 452 -12.68 8.79 -21.24
N TYR A 453 -11.91 7.80 -21.71
CA TYR A 453 -11.86 7.39 -23.12
C TYR A 453 -12.54 6.03 -23.39
N LYS A 454 -13.46 5.61 -22.51
CA LYS A 454 -14.15 4.31 -22.61
C LYS A 454 -14.82 4.02 -23.96
N TRP A 455 -15.30 5.05 -24.66
CA TRP A 455 -15.96 4.88 -25.96
C TRP A 455 -14.97 4.50 -27.06
N VAL A 456 -13.79 5.13 -27.10
CA VAL A 456 -12.76 4.75 -28.08
C VAL A 456 -12.19 3.37 -27.75
N LEU A 457 -12.06 3.03 -26.46
CA LEU A 457 -11.69 1.67 -26.06
C LEU A 457 -12.75 0.63 -26.47
N LEU A 458 -14.04 0.98 -26.43
CA LEU A 458 -15.12 0.14 -26.93
C LEU A 458 -15.06 -0.02 -28.45
N GLU A 459 -14.75 1.04 -29.20
CA GLU A 459 -14.52 0.95 -30.65
C GLU A 459 -13.34 0.02 -30.99
N VAL A 460 -12.22 0.14 -30.25
CA VAL A 460 -11.06 -0.76 -30.38
C VAL A 460 -11.43 -2.21 -30.03
N PHE A 461 -12.28 -2.41 -29.02
CA PHE A 461 -12.80 -3.72 -28.64
C PHE A 461 -13.63 -4.34 -29.77
N ILE A 462 -14.60 -3.58 -30.31
CA ILE A 462 -15.46 -4.02 -31.41
C ILE A 462 -14.62 -4.29 -32.66
N ALA A 463 -13.67 -3.43 -33.01
CA ALA A 463 -12.76 -3.65 -34.12
C ALA A 463 -11.91 -4.92 -33.92
N SER A 464 -11.45 -5.20 -32.69
CA SER A 464 -10.72 -6.45 -32.37
C SER A 464 -11.58 -7.68 -32.58
N PHE A 465 -12.85 -7.64 -32.18
CA PHE A 465 -13.80 -8.73 -32.41
C PHE A 465 -13.94 -9.04 -33.90
N PHE A 466 -14.17 -8.02 -34.73
CA PHE A 466 -14.29 -8.22 -36.17
C PHE A 466 -13.00 -8.72 -36.81
N VAL A 467 -11.83 -8.18 -36.44
CA VAL A 467 -10.53 -8.65 -36.93
C VAL A 467 -10.35 -10.14 -36.66
N GLN A 468 -10.67 -10.60 -35.45
CA GLN A 468 -10.53 -12.00 -35.07
C GLN A 468 -11.61 -12.90 -35.68
N LEU A 469 -12.83 -12.41 -35.84
CA LEU A 469 -13.88 -13.12 -36.55
C LEU A 469 -13.47 -13.39 -38.01
N PHE A 470 -12.90 -12.39 -38.69
CA PHE A 470 -12.35 -12.56 -40.04
C PHE A 470 -11.12 -13.47 -40.07
N ALA A 471 -10.27 -13.44 -39.02
CA ALA A 471 -9.14 -14.35 -38.91
C ALA A 471 -9.58 -15.83 -38.88
N LEU A 472 -10.79 -16.15 -38.38
CA LEU A 472 -11.35 -17.51 -38.41
C LEU A 472 -11.73 -17.98 -39.84
N ALA A 473 -11.98 -17.06 -40.77
CA ALA A 473 -12.27 -17.41 -42.15
C ALA A 473 -11.07 -18.11 -42.82
N ASN A 474 -9.85 -17.70 -42.49
CA ASN A 474 -8.62 -18.26 -43.07
C ASN A 474 -8.50 -19.80 -42.90
N PRO A 475 -8.51 -20.37 -41.67
CA PRO A 475 -8.43 -21.83 -41.50
C PRO A 475 -9.60 -22.59 -42.12
N LEU A 476 -10.82 -22.04 -42.09
CA LEU A 476 -12.01 -22.66 -42.69
C LEU A 476 -11.91 -22.72 -44.22
N MET A 477 -11.43 -21.66 -44.86
CA MET A 477 -11.26 -21.64 -46.31
C MET A 477 -10.11 -22.55 -46.73
N ILE A 478 -9.01 -22.61 -45.98
CA ILE A 478 -7.93 -23.59 -46.23
C ILE A 478 -8.45 -25.02 -46.13
N GLN A 479 -9.28 -25.33 -45.14
CA GLN A 479 -9.93 -26.64 -45.04
C GLN A 479 -10.74 -26.97 -46.29
N ILE A 480 -11.60 -26.04 -46.75
CA ILE A 480 -12.43 -26.24 -47.96
C ILE A 480 -11.55 -26.45 -49.20
N ILE A 481 -10.46 -25.69 -49.34
CA ILE A 481 -9.49 -25.88 -50.43
C ILE A 481 -8.96 -27.31 -50.42
N ILE A 482 -8.54 -27.80 -49.25
CA ILE A 482 -7.91 -29.13 -49.15
C ILE A 482 -8.94 -30.24 -49.34
N ASP A 483 -10.05 -30.21 -48.61
CA ASP A 483 -11.00 -31.33 -48.57
C ASP A 483 -11.89 -31.40 -49.82
N LYS A 484 -12.22 -30.25 -50.43
CA LYS A 484 -13.12 -30.20 -51.60
C LYS A 484 -12.39 -29.89 -52.89
N VAL A 485 -11.58 -28.83 -52.93
CA VAL A 485 -11.03 -28.32 -54.20
C VAL A 485 -9.88 -29.17 -54.74
N ILE A 486 -8.94 -29.56 -53.87
CA ILE A 486 -7.80 -30.41 -54.23
C ILE A 486 -8.28 -31.85 -54.54
N VAL A 487 -9.20 -32.38 -53.73
CA VAL A 487 -9.74 -33.74 -53.92
C VAL A 487 -10.59 -33.85 -55.19
N GLN A 488 -11.40 -32.83 -55.52
CA GLN A 488 -12.28 -32.82 -56.70
C GLN A 488 -11.62 -32.20 -57.95
N ASN A 489 -10.35 -31.80 -57.88
CA ASN A 489 -9.57 -31.20 -58.97
C ASN A 489 -10.31 -30.07 -59.72
N SER A 490 -10.85 -29.08 -58.99
CA SER A 490 -11.67 -27.98 -59.54
C SER A 490 -10.93 -26.63 -59.54
N PRO A 491 -10.08 -26.33 -60.55
CA PRO A 491 -9.20 -25.16 -60.54
C PRO A 491 -9.94 -23.81 -60.51
N ASP A 492 -11.15 -23.72 -61.08
CA ASP A 492 -11.94 -22.48 -61.06
C ASP A 492 -12.37 -22.10 -59.63
N THR A 493 -12.77 -23.08 -58.83
CA THR A 493 -13.13 -22.86 -57.42
C THR A 493 -11.93 -22.46 -56.56
N LEU A 494 -10.73 -22.95 -56.91
CA LEU A 494 -9.48 -22.56 -56.25
C LEU A 494 -9.18 -21.07 -56.46
N GLN A 495 -9.34 -20.58 -57.68
CA GLN A 495 -9.09 -19.17 -58.01
C GLN A 495 -10.06 -18.24 -57.29
N VAL A 496 -11.36 -18.56 -57.28
CA VAL A 496 -12.38 -17.76 -56.59
C VAL A 496 -12.09 -17.70 -55.09
N LEU A 497 -11.79 -18.85 -54.47
CA LEU A 497 -11.51 -18.94 -53.05
C LEU A 497 -10.17 -18.28 -52.66
N GLY A 498 -9.18 -18.36 -53.55
CA GLY A 498 -7.91 -17.65 -53.40
C GLY A 498 -8.06 -16.13 -53.47
N ILE A 499 -8.81 -15.61 -54.45
CA ILE A 499 -9.11 -14.17 -54.54
C ILE A 499 -9.88 -13.71 -53.30
N PHE A 500 -10.86 -14.50 -52.84
CA PHE A 500 -11.61 -14.19 -51.62
C PHE A 500 -10.71 -14.13 -50.38
N LEU A 501 -9.76 -15.06 -50.22
CA LEU A 501 -8.77 -15.03 -49.15
C LEU A 501 -7.89 -13.77 -49.20
N VAL A 502 -7.46 -13.35 -50.39
CA VAL A 502 -6.68 -12.11 -50.56
C VAL A 502 -7.50 -10.89 -50.15
N VAL A 503 -8.77 -10.81 -50.58
CA VAL A 503 -9.68 -9.70 -50.21
C VAL A 503 -9.89 -9.66 -48.69
N LEU A 504 -10.13 -10.81 -48.06
CA LEU A 504 -10.25 -10.91 -46.60
C LEU A 504 -8.97 -10.47 -45.89
N ALA A 505 -7.79 -10.89 -46.36
CA ALA A 505 -6.51 -10.50 -45.77
C ALA A 505 -6.26 -8.98 -45.87
N VAL A 506 -6.61 -8.36 -47.01
CA VAL A 506 -6.53 -6.89 -47.17
C VAL A 506 -7.49 -6.19 -46.21
N PHE A 507 -8.72 -6.69 -46.06
CA PHE A 507 -9.71 -6.11 -45.16
C PHE A 507 -9.31 -6.23 -43.69
N GLU A 508 -8.80 -7.40 -43.28
CA GLU A 508 -8.22 -7.64 -41.96
C GLU A 508 -7.06 -6.68 -41.68
N ALA A 509 -6.15 -6.49 -42.66
CA ALA A 509 -5.03 -5.57 -42.52
C ALA A 509 -5.50 -4.10 -42.34
N ILE A 510 -6.51 -3.66 -43.08
CA ILE A 510 -7.09 -2.30 -42.95
C ILE A 510 -7.74 -2.14 -41.56
N LEU A 511 -8.58 -3.07 -41.13
CA LEU A 511 -9.22 -3.03 -39.82
C LEU A 511 -8.20 -3.06 -38.68
N SER A 512 -7.18 -3.91 -38.77
CA SER A 512 -6.10 -3.99 -37.77
C SER A 512 -5.32 -2.67 -37.70
N THR A 513 -5.10 -2.01 -38.85
CA THR A 513 -4.45 -0.69 -38.92
C THR A 513 -5.30 0.39 -38.25
N LEU A 514 -6.59 0.49 -38.60
CA LEU A 514 -7.53 1.45 -38.02
C LEU A 514 -7.68 1.26 -36.50
N ARG A 515 -7.78 0.00 -36.06
CA ARG A 515 -7.81 -0.37 -34.64
C ARG A 515 -6.55 0.11 -33.93
N THR A 516 -5.38 -0.18 -34.49
CA THR A 516 -4.09 0.19 -33.89
C THR A 516 -3.93 1.70 -33.84
N TYR A 517 -4.31 2.42 -34.90
CA TYR A 517 -4.28 3.88 -34.94
C TYR A 517 -5.16 4.49 -33.83
N SER A 518 -6.42 4.06 -33.74
CA SER A 518 -7.38 4.57 -32.73
C SER A 518 -6.90 4.30 -31.31
N PHE A 519 -6.29 3.13 -31.10
CA PHE A 519 -5.68 2.76 -29.82
C PHE A 519 -4.47 3.63 -29.48
N VAL A 520 -3.55 3.88 -30.42
CA VAL A 520 -2.35 4.70 -30.22
C VAL A 520 -2.69 6.18 -30.00
N ASP A 521 -3.66 6.74 -30.73
CA ASP A 521 -4.10 8.13 -30.51
C ASP A 521 -4.68 8.33 -29.09
N THR A 522 -5.56 7.43 -28.66
CA THR A 522 -6.19 7.49 -27.33
C THR A 522 -5.15 7.40 -26.22
N THR A 523 -4.24 6.45 -26.39
CA THR A 523 -3.06 6.23 -25.56
C THR A 523 -2.25 7.50 -25.37
N ASN A 524 -1.84 8.15 -26.47
CA ASN A 524 -1.00 9.35 -26.39
C ASN A 524 -1.71 10.51 -25.66
N ARG A 525 -3.04 10.61 -25.75
CA ARG A 525 -3.83 11.61 -25.01
C ARG A 525 -3.87 11.32 -23.52
N ILE A 526 -4.03 10.05 -23.13
CA ILE A 526 -3.93 9.61 -21.74
C ILE A 526 -2.55 9.97 -21.20
N ASP A 527 -1.50 9.71 -21.98
CA ASP A 527 -0.11 9.92 -21.59
C ASP A 527 0.23 11.40 -21.34
N MET A 528 -0.23 12.31 -22.20
CA MET A 528 -0.03 13.75 -21.98
C MET A 528 -0.69 14.23 -20.69
N THR A 529 -1.88 13.70 -20.36
CA THR A 529 -2.61 14.08 -19.16
C THR A 529 -1.86 13.63 -17.90
N LEU A 530 -1.52 12.33 -17.82
CA LEU A 530 -0.80 11.75 -16.68
C LEU A 530 0.57 12.38 -16.47
N GLY A 531 1.31 12.64 -17.56
CA GLY A 531 2.59 13.34 -17.50
C GLY A 531 2.49 14.74 -16.93
N SER A 532 1.46 15.50 -17.32
CA SER A 532 1.23 16.85 -16.79
C SER A 532 0.87 16.84 -15.30
N GLU A 533 0.05 15.89 -14.85
CA GLU A 533 -0.37 15.77 -13.45
C GLU A 533 0.81 15.43 -12.53
N ILE A 534 1.71 14.55 -12.96
CA ILE A 534 2.90 14.17 -12.17
C ILE A 534 3.88 15.33 -12.07
N ILE A 535 4.09 16.10 -13.14
CA ILE A 535 4.95 17.28 -13.09
C ILE A 535 4.33 18.39 -12.21
N ASP A 536 3.02 18.62 -12.32
CA ASP A 536 2.32 19.57 -11.45
C ASP A 536 2.42 19.16 -9.97
N HIS A 537 2.27 17.86 -9.67
CA HIS A 537 2.48 17.33 -8.33
C HIS A 537 3.93 17.53 -7.85
N LEU A 538 4.92 17.17 -8.68
CA LEU A 538 6.34 17.32 -8.36
C LEU A 538 6.68 18.77 -7.97
N LEU A 539 6.18 19.75 -8.72
CA LEU A 539 6.43 21.17 -8.46
C LEU A 539 5.77 21.69 -7.16
N ARG A 540 4.81 20.95 -6.60
CA ARG A 540 4.12 21.26 -5.34
C ARG A 540 4.74 20.56 -4.13
N LEU A 541 5.79 19.75 -4.32
CA LEU A 541 6.49 19.11 -3.21
C LEU A 541 7.34 20.12 -2.41
N PRO A 542 7.49 19.93 -1.09
CA PRO A 542 8.28 20.84 -0.26
C PRO A 542 9.78 20.80 -0.58
N LEU A 543 10.49 21.89 -0.33
CA LEU A 543 11.94 22.03 -0.63
C LEU A 543 12.81 20.91 -0.04
N ARG A 544 12.47 20.43 1.17
CA ARG A 544 13.14 19.31 1.85
C ARG A 544 13.18 18.03 1.01
N TYR A 545 12.19 17.80 0.13
CA TYR A 545 12.14 16.66 -0.76
C TYR A 545 13.32 16.65 -1.74
N PHE A 546 13.63 17.84 -2.29
CA PHE A 546 14.66 18.05 -3.31
C PHE A 546 16.07 18.11 -2.73
N GLU A 547 16.25 18.69 -1.53
CA GLU A 547 17.58 18.77 -0.90
C GLU A 547 18.13 17.40 -0.48
N LYS A 548 17.26 16.44 -0.18
CA LYS A 548 17.64 15.09 0.23
C LYS A 548 18.02 14.18 -0.94
N ARG A 549 17.70 14.54 -2.19
CA ARG A 549 17.77 13.65 -3.36
C ARG A 549 18.55 14.28 -4.52
N PRO A 550 19.55 13.57 -5.10
CA PRO A 550 20.22 14.06 -6.30
C PRO A 550 19.24 14.24 -7.46
N VAL A 551 19.44 15.28 -8.27
CA VAL A 551 18.59 15.59 -9.44
C VAL A 551 18.50 14.40 -10.42
N GLY A 552 19.61 13.68 -10.62
CA GLY A 552 19.65 12.48 -11.47
C GLY A 552 18.72 11.36 -10.98
N GLU A 553 18.59 11.19 -9.66
CA GLU A 553 17.68 10.19 -9.09
C GLU A 553 16.22 10.56 -9.37
N ILE A 554 15.85 11.82 -9.14
CA ILE A 554 14.49 12.34 -9.41
C ILE A 554 14.16 12.18 -10.89
N SER A 555 15.08 12.54 -11.79
CA SER A 555 14.91 12.38 -13.23
C SER A 555 14.68 10.92 -13.63
N THR A 556 15.45 9.97 -13.07
CA THR A 556 15.23 8.54 -13.36
C THR A 556 13.86 8.05 -12.90
N ARG A 557 13.33 8.57 -11.79
CA ARG A 557 12.00 8.21 -11.27
C ARG A 557 10.87 8.80 -12.12
N ILE A 558 11.03 10.02 -12.62
CA ILE A 558 10.08 10.60 -13.58
C ILE A 558 10.08 9.78 -14.87
N ASN A 559 11.25 9.34 -15.35
CA ASN A 559 11.34 8.46 -16.51
C ASN A 559 10.66 7.09 -16.30
N GLU A 560 10.45 6.63 -15.06
CA GLU A 560 9.66 5.41 -14.82
C GLU A 560 8.19 5.57 -15.26
N LEU A 561 7.68 6.81 -15.36
CA LEU A 561 6.37 7.08 -15.95
C LEU A 561 6.29 6.55 -17.38
N GLU A 562 7.36 6.66 -18.17
CA GLU A 562 7.38 6.14 -19.54
C GLU A 562 7.23 4.62 -19.57
N ASN A 563 7.84 3.91 -18.62
CA ASN A 563 7.71 2.46 -18.49
C ASN A 563 6.28 2.05 -18.09
N ILE A 564 5.65 2.81 -17.18
CA ILE A 564 4.26 2.57 -16.76
C ILE A 564 3.30 2.85 -17.91
N ARG A 565 3.49 3.99 -18.58
CA ARG A 565 2.79 4.36 -19.81
C ARG A 565 2.88 3.25 -20.85
N SER A 566 4.10 2.89 -21.26
CA SER A 566 4.35 1.87 -22.29
C SER A 566 3.68 0.53 -21.97
N PHE A 567 3.51 0.20 -20.69
CA PHE A 567 2.74 -0.98 -20.28
C PHE A 567 1.23 -0.78 -20.37
N LEU A 568 0.69 0.31 -19.83
CA LEU A 568 -0.75 0.60 -19.85
C LEU A 568 -1.28 0.80 -21.27
N THR A 569 -0.46 1.44 -22.09
CA THR A 569 -0.79 1.86 -23.44
C THR A 569 -0.19 1.00 -24.54
N GLY A 570 0.62 0.00 -24.16
CA GLY A 570 1.21 -0.95 -25.10
C GLY A 570 0.28 -2.11 -25.46
N THR A 571 0.88 -3.23 -25.85
CA THR A 571 0.18 -4.43 -26.29
C THR A 571 -0.63 -5.13 -25.19
N ALA A 572 -0.53 -4.68 -23.94
CA ALA A 572 -1.17 -5.31 -22.78
C ALA A 572 -2.69 -5.44 -22.98
N LEU A 573 -3.35 -4.34 -23.34
CA LEU A 573 -4.80 -4.34 -23.54
C LEU A 573 -5.20 -5.24 -24.72
N THR A 574 -4.48 -5.16 -25.84
CA THR A 574 -4.74 -6.02 -27.02
C THR A 574 -4.57 -7.51 -26.73
N VAL A 575 -3.59 -7.89 -25.91
CA VAL A 575 -3.36 -9.30 -25.56
C VAL A 575 -4.40 -9.80 -24.57
N VAL A 576 -4.89 -8.96 -23.66
CA VAL A 576 -6.04 -9.30 -22.81
C VAL A 576 -7.29 -9.53 -23.67
N LEU A 577 -7.52 -8.66 -24.67
CA LEU A 577 -8.61 -8.85 -25.62
C LEU A 577 -8.45 -10.16 -26.40
N ASP A 578 -7.27 -10.39 -27.00
CA ASP A 578 -6.96 -11.64 -27.71
C ASP A 578 -7.20 -12.88 -26.81
N ALA A 579 -6.84 -12.81 -25.52
CA ALA A 579 -7.05 -13.89 -24.57
C ALA A 579 -8.53 -14.13 -24.24
N ILE A 580 -9.36 -13.08 -24.14
CA ILE A 580 -10.82 -13.20 -23.97
C ILE A 580 -11.41 -13.94 -25.18
N PHE A 581 -10.98 -13.56 -26.37
CA PHE A 581 -11.48 -14.17 -27.60
C PHE A 581 -10.91 -15.56 -27.88
N SER A 582 -9.79 -15.95 -27.25
CA SER A 582 -9.33 -17.34 -27.25
C SER A 582 -10.40 -18.32 -26.75
N VAL A 583 -11.33 -17.89 -25.90
CA VAL A 583 -12.48 -18.72 -25.48
C VAL A 583 -13.33 -19.15 -26.68
N ILE A 584 -13.58 -18.25 -27.64
CA ILE A 584 -14.33 -18.56 -28.87
C ILE A 584 -13.57 -19.61 -29.68
N TYR A 585 -12.27 -19.43 -29.86
CA TYR A 585 -11.44 -20.40 -30.58
C TYR A 585 -11.40 -21.77 -29.89
N ILE A 586 -11.37 -21.80 -28.54
CA ILE A 586 -11.44 -23.06 -27.77
C ILE A 586 -12.78 -23.77 -28.01
N VAL A 587 -13.90 -23.04 -28.03
CA VAL A 587 -15.22 -23.61 -28.36
C VAL A 587 -15.21 -24.21 -29.77
N VAL A 588 -14.67 -23.49 -30.75
CA VAL A 588 -14.53 -24.00 -32.13
C VAL A 588 -13.65 -25.25 -32.17
N MET A 589 -12.54 -25.29 -31.42
CA MET A 589 -11.67 -26.48 -31.33
C MET A 589 -12.40 -27.69 -30.74
N PHE A 590 -13.20 -27.49 -29.68
CA PHE A 590 -14.02 -28.56 -29.09
C PHE A 590 -15.03 -29.14 -30.08
N ILE A 591 -15.61 -28.31 -30.95
CA ILE A 591 -16.51 -28.75 -32.02
C ILE A 591 -15.78 -29.62 -33.04
N TYR A 592 -14.52 -29.32 -33.37
CA TYR A 592 -13.71 -30.14 -34.28
C TYR A 592 -13.30 -31.48 -33.68
N SER A 593 -12.71 -31.46 -32.48
CA SER A 593 -12.26 -32.66 -31.79
C SER A 593 -11.97 -32.37 -30.31
N PRO A 594 -12.74 -32.95 -29.38
CA PRO A 594 -12.46 -32.82 -27.95
C PRO A 594 -11.07 -33.36 -27.57
N LEU A 595 -10.65 -34.48 -28.17
CA LEU A 595 -9.38 -35.13 -27.85
C LEU A 595 -8.18 -34.24 -28.23
N LEU A 596 -8.17 -33.70 -29.45
CA LEU A 596 -7.11 -32.77 -29.86
C LEU A 596 -7.11 -31.48 -29.05
N THR A 597 -8.29 -31.04 -28.59
CA THR A 597 -8.42 -29.85 -27.75
C THR A 597 -7.76 -30.07 -26.39
N PHE A 598 -7.97 -31.21 -25.74
CA PHE A 598 -7.25 -31.55 -24.51
C PHE A 598 -5.73 -31.65 -24.71
N VAL A 599 -5.28 -32.21 -25.84
CA VAL A 599 -3.84 -32.27 -26.18
C VAL A 599 -3.25 -30.86 -26.32
N ALA A 600 -3.93 -29.96 -27.03
CA ALA A 600 -3.49 -28.58 -27.19
C ALA A 600 -3.47 -27.82 -25.86
N LEU A 601 -4.55 -27.93 -25.06
CA LEU A 601 -4.69 -27.24 -23.78
C LEU A 601 -3.80 -27.83 -22.67
N GLY A 602 -3.43 -29.11 -22.76
CA GLY A 602 -2.59 -29.80 -21.76
C GLY A 602 -1.19 -29.21 -21.59
N ILE A 603 -0.69 -28.46 -22.58
CA ILE A 603 0.58 -27.71 -22.47
C ILE A 603 0.43 -26.45 -21.59
N ILE A 604 -0.76 -25.87 -21.50
CA ILE A 604 -0.98 -24.58 -20.82
C ILE A 604 -0.62 -24.64 -19.32
N PRO A 605 -1.05 -25.65 -18.52
CA PRO A 605 -0.66 -25.75 -17.12
C PRO A 605 0.86 -25.81 -16.91
N ILE A 606 1.58 -26.55 -17.77
CA ILE A 606 3.06 -26.64 -17.74
C ILE A 606 3.67 -25.27 -17.99
N PHE A 607 3.11 -24.52 -18.93
CA PHE A 607 3.53 -23.17 -19.25
C PHE A 607 3.28 -22.17 -18.12
N VAL A 608 2.11 -22.24 -17.45
CA VAL A 608 1.79 -21.43 -16.27
C VAL A 608 2.77 -21.74 -15.13
N ALA A 609 3.04 -23.02 -14.86
CA ALA A 609 4.00 -23.43 -13.84
C ALA A 609 5.41 -22.87 -14.12
N LEU A 610 5.88 -22.96 -15.36
CA LEU A 610 7.15 -22.36 -15.78
C LEU A 610 7.17 -20.85 -15.48
N THR A 611 6.09 -20.14 -15.82
CA THR A 611 5.99 -18.69 -15.58
C THR A 611 6.05 -18.35 -14.09
N LEU A 612 5.32 -19.09 -13.25
CA LEU A 612 5.30 -18.90 -11.79
C LEU A 612 6.67 -19.13 -11.14
N ILE A 613 7.44 -20.09 -11.65
CA ILE A 613 8.80 -20.40 -11.15
C ILE A 613 9.80 -19.30 -11.51
N PHE A 614 9.80 -18.83 -12.77
CA PHE A 614 10.80 -17.85 -13.25
C PHE A 614 10.47 -16.41 -12.83
N SER A 615 9.20 -16.07 -12.64
CA SER A 615 8.72 -14.72 -12.27
C SER A 615 9.43 -14.09 -11.06
N PRO A 616 9.49 -14.72 -9.87
CA PRO A 616 10.12 -14.11 -8.69
C PRO A 616 11.62 -13.88 -8.87
N LEU A 617 12.30 -14.76 -9.59
CA LEU A 617 13.72 -14.65 -9.89
C LEU A 617 14.01 -13.46 -10.82
N ILE A 618 13.22 -13.33 -11.90
CA ILE A 618 13.35 -12.20 -12.85
C ILE A 618 13.09 -10.88 -12.13
N ARG A 619 12.06 -10.80 -11.28
CA ARG A 619 11.74 -9.58 -10.50
C ARG A 619 12.91 -9.13 -9.62
N ARG A 620 13.53 -10.06 -8.88
CA ARG A 620 14.71 -9.75 -8.04
C ARG A 620 15.89 -9.24 -8.86
N GLN A 621 16.15 -9.84 -10.03
CA GLN A 621 17.24 -9.43 -10.90
C GLN A 621 17.00 -8.06 -11.57
N LEU A 622 15.76 -7.78 -11.99
CA LEU A 622 15.37 -6.46 -12.53
C LEU A 622 15.56 -5.35 -11.50
N ARG A 623 15.17 -5.58 -10.24
CA ARG A 623 15.42 -4.63 -9.13
C ARG A 623 16.91 -4.36 -8.93
N ALA A 624 17.71 -5.42 -8.85
CA ALA A 624 19.16 -5.27 -8.71
C ALA A 624 19.78 -4.51 -9.90
N LYS A 625 19.35 -4.80 -11.13
CA LYS A 625 19.76 -4.07 -12.34
C LYS A 625 19.41 -2.59 -12.26
N ALA A 626 18.19 -2.26 -11.83
CA ALA A 626 17.70 -0.88 -11.72
C ALA A 626 18.47 -0.06 -10.66
N GLU A 627 18.84 -0.67 -9.54
CA GLU A 627 19.65 -0.05 -8.48
C GLU A 627 21.09 0.23 -8.94
N ARG A 628 21.70 -0.73 -9.65
CA ARG A 628 23.02 -0.54 -10.26
C ARG A 628 23.00 0.53 -11.35
N ASN A 629 21.91 0.65 -12.10
CA ASN A 629 21.75 1.73 -13.08
C ASN A 629 21.69 3.10 -12.39
N ALA A 630 20.83 3.27 -11.38
CA ALA A 630 20.71 4.53 -10.64
C ALA A 630 22.05 4.98 -10.04
N SER A 631 22.76 4.09 -9.34
CA SER A 631 24.08 4.42 -8.76
C SER A 631 25.18 4.73 -9.80
N THR A 632 25.07 4.20 -11.03
CA THR A 632 25.98 4.52 -12.13
C THR A 632 25.64 5.88 -12.74
N GLN A 633 24.35 6.17 -12.96
CA GLN A 633 23.90 7.46 -13.50
C GLN A 633 24.15 8.62 -12.53
N SER A 634 23.88 8.44 -11.23
CA SER A 634 24.16 9.47 -10.22
C SER A 634 25.63 9.85 -10.16
N HIS A 635 26.54 8.87 -10.28
CA HIS A 635 27.98 9.14 -10.30
C HIS A 635 28.42 9.82 -11.61
N LEU A 636 27.78 9.51 -12.73
CA LEU A 636 28.03 10.23 -13.98
C LEU A 636 27.59 11.70 -13.87
N VAL A 637 26.41 11.97 -13.30
CA VAL A 637 25.93 13.34 -13.04
C VAL A 637 26.88 14.10 -12.12
N GLU A 638 27.40 13.45 -11.08
CA GLU A 638 28.41 14.00 -10.17
C GLU A 638 29.70 14.39 -10.92
N ILE A 639 30.26 13.48 -11.72
CA ILE A 639 31.46 13.75 -12.55
C ILE A 639 31.20 14.90 -13.53
N MET A 640 30.06 14.91 -14.21
CA MET A 640 29.71 15.95 -15.18
C MET A 640 29.49 17.31 -14.52
N SER A 641 28.81 17.35 -13.37
CA SER A 641 28.60 18.57 -12.60
C SER A 641 29.91 19.11 -12.03
N GLY A 642 30.82 18.21 -11.62
CA GLY A 642 32.14 18.51 -11.10
C GLY A 642 33.26 18.51 -12.14
N ILE A 643 32.94 18.61 -13.44
CA ILE A 643 33.93 18.37 -14.50
C ILE A 643 35.14 19.30 -14.42
N GLN A 644 34.92 20.56 -14.01
CA GLN A 644 35.99 21.52 -13.79
C GLN A 644 36.96 21.04 -12.71
N THR A 645 36.45 20.53 -11.58
CA THR A 645 37.29 19.97 -10.51
C THR A 645 38.03 18.74 -10.98
N VAL A 646 37.35 17.85 -11.72
CA VAL A 646 37.95 16.64 -12.29
C VAL A 646 39.13 16.98 -13.20
N LYS A 647 38.97 18.00 -14.05
CA LYS A 647 40.02 18.52 -14.94
C LYS A 647 41.13 19.25 -14.18
N ALA A 648 40.78 20.15 -13.27
CA ALA A 648 41.74 20.97 -12.54
C ALA A 648 42.63 20.15 -11.59
N GLN A 649 42.08 19.07 -11.03
CA GLN A 649 42.80 18.17 -10.12
C GLN A 649 43.42 16.95 -10.83
N ASN A 650 43.28 16.82 -12.15
CA ASN A 650 43.82 15.72 -12.96
C ASN A 650 43.39 14.33 -12.44
N ILE A 651 42.12 14.20 -12.02
CA ILE A 651 41.57 12.95 -11.45
C ILE A 651 40.74 12.16 -12.48
N GLU A 652 40.82 12.47 -13.78
CA GLU A 652 40.03 11.80 -14.83
C GLU A 652 40.19 10.29 -14.83
N LEU A 653 41.42 9.79 -14.64
CA LEU A 653 41.70 8.35 -14.64
C LEU A 653 40.98 7.64 -13.49
N LYS A 654 41.00 8.25 -12.30
CA LYS A 654 40.32 7.73 -11.10
C LYS A 654 38.81 7.74 -11.31
N SER A 655 38.24 8.86 -11.71
CA SER A 655 36.80 8.98 -12.00
C SER A 655 36.34 7.99 -13.08
N ARG A 656 37.16 7.79 -14.12
CA ARG A 656 36.89 6.79 -15.16
C ARG A 656 36.88 5.37 -14.62
N TRP A 657 37.85 4.98 -13.79
CA TRP A 657 37.90 3.65 -13.21
C TRP A 657 36.74 3.37 -12.26
N GLU A 658 36.39 4.33 -11.39
CA GLU A 658 35.24 4.23 -10.50
C GLU A 658 33.92 4.08 -11.28
N TRP A 659 33.75 4.86 -12.35
CA TRP A 659 32.60 4.73 -13.25
C TRP A 659 32.61 3.37 -13.97
N GLN A 660 33.75 2.93 -14.51
CA GLN A 660 33.88 1.63 -15.18
C GLN A 660 33.54 0.47 -14.26
N GLU A 661 33.94 0.52 -12.98
CA GLU A 661 33.62 -0.52 -12.00
C GLU A 661 32.11 -0.58 -11.69
N ARG A 662 31.46 0.58 -11.55
CA ARG A 662 29.99 0.66 -11.38
C ARG A 662 29.26 0.14 -12.62
N TYR A 663 29.71 0.56 -13.79
CA TYR A 663 29.16 0.14 -15.07
C TYR A 663 29.33 -1.37 -15.31
N ALA A 664 30.51 -1.94 -15.00
CA ALA A 664 30.76 -3.38 -15.10
C ALA A 664 29.80 -4.18 -14.20
N ARG A 665 29.53 -3.71 -12.97
CA ARG A 665 28.54 -4.33 -12.07
C ARG A 665 27.12 -4.24 -12.61
N TYR A 666 26.74 -3.10 -13.19
CA TYR A 666 25.47 -2.91 -13.87
C TYR A 666 25.32 -3.89 -15.04
N VAL A 667 26.31 -3.95 -15.94
CA VAL A 667 26.33 -4.86 -17.10
C VAL A 667 26.29 -6.32 -16.65
N GLY A 668 27.08 -6.71 -15.66
CA GLY A 668 27.10 -8.09 -15.13
C GLY A 668 25.74 -8.50 -14.54
N THR A 669 25.06 -7.60 -13.84
CA THR A 669 23.69 -7.86 -13.32
C THR A 669 22.67 -7.92 -14.45
N GLY A 670 22.79 -7.02 -15.44
CA GLY A 670 21.96 -7.01 -16.63
C GLY A 670 22.10 -8.30 -17.45
N PHE A 671 23.32 -8.81 -17.61
CA PHE A 671 23.59 -10.04 -18.34
C PHE A 671 22.90 -11.26 -17.71
N LYS A 672 22.98 -11.41 -16.38
CA LYS A 672 22.23 -12.46 -15.65
C LYS A 672 20.72 -12.36 -15.88
N THR A 673 20.20 -11.13 -15.89
CA THR A 673 18.78 -10.87 -16.14
C THR A 673 18.38 -11.33 -17.54
N VAL A 674 19.18 -10.96 -18.56
CA VAL A 674 18.95 -11.33 -19.96
C VAL A 674 19.04 -12.85 -20.15
N ILE A 675 20.02 -13.52 -19.55
CA ILE A 675 20.12 -15.00 -19.62
C ILE A 675 18.87 -15.64 -19.03
N THR A 676 18.43 -15.17 -17.85
CA THR A 676 17.26 -15.73 -17.16
C THR A 676 15.99 -15.55 -18.01
N GLN A 677 15.80 -14.37 -18.59
CA GLN A 677 14.69 -14.09 -19.52
C GLN A 677 14.77 -14.93 -20.79
N THR A 678 15.98 -15.08 -21.37
CA THR A 678 16.20 -15.90 -22.57
C THR A 678 15.93 -17.38 -22.31
N LEU A 679 16.33 -17.90 -21.14
CA LEU A 679 16.05 -19.28 -20.75
C LEU A 679 14.55 -19.51 -20.59
N ALA A 680 13.84 -18.62 -19.88
CA ALA A 680 12.39 -18.68 -19.74
C ALA A 680 11.68 -18.61 -21.10
N GLY A 681 12.10 -17.68 -21.97
CA GLY A 681 11.56 -17.53 -23.33
C GLY A 681 11.87 -18.73 -24.24
N SER A 682 13.06 -19.32 -24.14
CA SER A 682 13.43 -20.51 -24.92
C SER A 682 12.65 -21.75 -24.47
N ALA A 683 12.48 -21.95 -23.16
CA ALA A 683 11.63 -23.01 -22.62
C ALA A 683 10.16 -22.84 -23.06
N SER A 684 9.66 -21.61 -23.06
CA SER A 684 8.33 -21.25 -23.58
C SER A 684 8.17 -21.59 -25.06
N ASN A 685 9.16 -21.22 -25.88
CA ASN A 685 9.17 -21.51 -27.32
C ASN A 685 9.27 -23.01 -27.60
N PHE A 686 10.03 -23.75 -26.80
CA PHE A 686 10.10 -25.21 -26.88
C PHE A 686 8.73 -25.83 -26.59
N LEU A 687 8.05 -25.43 -25.52
CA LEU A 687 6.70 -25.90 -25.20
C LEU A 687 5.70 -25.56 -26.31
N ASN A 688 5.81 -24.40 -26.94
CA ASN A 688 4.96 -24.05 -28.09
C ASN A 688 5.20 -24.99 -29.28
N LYS A 689 6.46 -25.25 -29.65
CA LYS A 689 6.80 -26.18 -30.74
C LYS A 689 6.35 -27.61 -30.41
N LEU A 690 6.52 -28.03 -29.16
CA LEU A 690 6.08 -29.34 -28.68
C LEU A 690 4.55 -29.48 -28.77
N SER A 691 3.80 -28.46 -28.36
CA SER A 691 2.33 -28.41 -28.52
C SER A 691 1.92 -28.58 -29.98
N GLN A 692 2.53 -27.82 -30.89
CA GLN A 692 2.25 -27.94 -32.33
C GLN A 692 2.56 -29.34 -32.88
N LEU A 693 3.65 -29.95 -32.41
CA LEU A 693 4.05 -31.30 -32.82
C LEU A 693 3.08 -32.36 -32.28
N LEU A 694 2.65 -32.26 -31.02
CA LEU A 694 1.70 -33.18 -30.42
C LEU A 694 0.32 -33.10 -31.08
N VAL A 695 -0.17 -31.89 -31.38
CA VAL A 695 -1.41 -31.69 -32.14
C VAL A 695 -1.30 -32.33 -33.53
N LEU A 696 -0.18 -32.15 -34.22
CA LEU A 696 0.05 -32.78 -35.53
C LEU A 696 0.13 -34.31 -35.44
N TRP A 697 0.85 -34.85 -34.45
CA TRP A 697 1.06 -36.30 -34.30
C TRP A 697 -0.25 -37.02 -33.94
N VAL A 698 -0.93 -36.57 -32.89
CA VAL A 698 -2.22 -37.16 -32.48
C VAL A 698 -3.28 -36.92 -33.55
N GLY A 699 -3.26 -35.76 -34.20
CA GLY A 699 -4.20 -35.44 -35.26
C GLY A 699 -3.99 -36.28 -36.52
N ALA A 700 -2.75 -36.55 -36.91
CA ALA A 700 -2.44 -37.47 -38.00
C ALA A 700 -2.94 -38.89 -37.71
N TYR A 701 -2.85 -39.35 -36.45
CA TYR A 701 -3.41 -40.64 -36.04
C TYR A 701 -4.93 -40.69 -36.21
N LEU A 702 -5.66 -39.64 -35.80
CA LEU A 702 -7.11 -39.55 -36.01
C LEU A 702 -7.50 -39.47 -37.49
N VAL A 703 -6.69 -38.82 -38.32
CA VAL A 703 -6.89 -38.79 -39.78
C VAL A 703 -6.71 -40.19 -40.39
N LEU A 704 -5.70 -40.94 -39.93
CA LEU A 704 -5.48 -42.32 -40.37
C LEU A 704 -6.62 -43.27 -39.95
N GLN A 705 -7.30 -42.99 -38.83
CA GLN A 705 -8.49 -43.73 -38.38
C GLN A 705 -9.77 -43.33 -39.11
N GLY A 706 -9.77 -42.19 -39.82
CA GLY A 706 -10.93 -41.67 -40.54
C GLY A 706 -11.84 -40.77 -39.70
N ASP A 707 -11.48 -40.47 -38.45
CA ASP A 707 -12.26 -39.61 -37.55
C ASP A 707 -12.13 -38.11 -37.88
N LEU A 708 -11.08 -37.73 -38.61
CA LEU A 708 -10.80 -36.36 -39.07
C LEU A 708 -10.31 -36.37 -40.52
N THR A 709 -10.61 -35.30 -41.26
CA THR A 709 -10.04 -35.06 -42.59
C THR A 709 -8.69 -34.33 -42.51
N LEU A 710 -7.89 -34.39 -43.58
CA LEU A 710 -6.62 -33.68 -43.65
C LEU A 710 -6.80 -32.16 -43.57
N GLY A 711 -7.83 -31.61 -44.22
CA GLY A 711 -8.17 -30.19 -44.13
C GLY A 711 -8.58 -29.78 -42.72
N GLN A 712 -9.40 -30.58 -42.03
CA GLN A 712 -9.78 -30.33 -40.64
C GLN A 712 -8.57 -30.33 -39.70
N LEU A 713 -7.61 -31.23 -39.88
CA LEU A 713 -6.37 -31.24 -39.09
C LEU A 713 -5.56 -29.96 -39.27
N ILE A 714 -5.42 -29.48 -40.51
CA ILE A 714 -4.68 -28.25 -40.81
C ILE A 714 -5.39 -27.03 -40.24
N ALA A 715 -6.72 -26.95 -40.39
CA ALA A 715 -7.52 -25.89 -39.77
C ALA A 715 -7.40 -25.91 -38.24
N PHE A 716 -7.51 -27.09 -37.61
CA PHE A 716 -7.35 -27.24 -36.17
C PHE A 716 -5.97 -26.77 -35.69
N ARG A 717 -4.90 -27.11 -36.42
CA ARG A 717 -3.54 -26.65 -36.09
C ARG A 717 -3.42 -25.12 -36.14
N ILE A 718 -4.02 -24.46 -37.13
CA ILE A 718 -4.02 -22.99 -37.25
C ILE A 718 -4.80 -22.36 -36.09
N ILE A 719 -6.01 -22.85 -35.82
CA ILE A 719 -6.88 -22.34 -34.74
C ILE A 719 -6.22 -22.55 -33.37
N SER A 720 -5.60 -23.71 -33.14
CA SER A 720 -4.81 -23.98 -31.93
C SER A 720 -3.67 -22.97 -31.74
N GLY A 721 -3.06 -22.50 -32.84
CA GLY A 721 -2.11 -21.40 -32.83
C GLY A 721 -2.72 -20.09 -32.33
N TYR A 722 -3.94 -19.75 -32.76
CA TYR A 722 -4.67 -18.57 -32.30
C TYR A 722 -5.07 -18.62 -30.82
N VAL A 723 -5.19 -19.81 -30.21
CA VAL A 723 -5.39 -19.96 -28.76
C VAL A 723 -4.06 -19.87 -28.01
N THR A 724 -3.06 -20.61 -28.48
CA THR A 724 -1.79 -20.76 -27.73
C THR A 724 -0.99 -19.46 -27.73
N GLN A 725 -0.94 -18.71 -28.83
CA GLN A 725 -0.14 -17.48 -28.95
C GLN A 725 -0.57 -16.37 -27.98
N PRO A 726 -1.86 -15.98 -27.87
CA PRO A 726 -2.31 -15.00 -26.87
C PRO A 726 -2.01 -15.43 -25.43
N ILE A 727 -2.17 -16.72 -25.11
CA ILE A 727 -1.86 -17.26 -23.78
C ILE A 727 -0.36 -17.13 -23.47
N LEU A 728 0.51 -17.42 -24.44
CA LEU A 728 1.96 -17.21 -24.30
C LEU A 728 2.31 -15.73 -24.09
N ARG A 729 1.67 -14.84 -24.86
CA ARG A 729 1.84 -13.39 -24.70
C ARG A 729 1.34 -12.92 -23.34
N LEU A 730 0.28 -13.50 -22.79
CA LEU A 730 -0.23 -13.16 -21.45
C LEU A 730 0.79 -13.44 -20.34
N ALA A 731 1.57 -14.52 -20.46
CA ALA A 731 2.68 -14.77 -19.52
C ALA A 731 3.86 -13.80 -19.71
N GLN A 732 4.13 -13.34 -20.94
CA GLN A 732 5.11 -12.27 -21.17
C GLN A 732 4.61 -10.94 -20.59
N LEU A 733 3.31 -10.65 -20.74
CA LEU A 733 2.68 -9.50 -20.11
C LEU A 733 2.80 -9.56 -18.59
N TRP A 734 2.71 -10.75 -17.98
CA TRP A 734 2.93 -10.89 -16.55
C TRP A 734 4.33 -10.44 -16.14
N GLN A 735 5.36 -10.74 -16.94
CA GLN A 735 6.72 -10.24 -16.69
C GLN A 735 6.80 -8.71 -16.85
N ASN A 736 6.18 -8.16 -17.89
CA ASN A 736 6.12 -6.71 -18.09
C ASN A 736 5.38 -6.02 -16.95
N PHE A 737 4.29 -6.62 -16.46
CA PHE A 737 3.53 -6.15 -15.31
C PHE A 737 4.41 -6.08 -14.05
N GLN A 738 5.27 -7.07 -13.81
CA GLN A 738 6.21 -7.03 -12.69
C GLN A 738 7.23 -5.88 -12.80
N GLN A 739 7.71 -5.61 -14.02
CA GLN A 739 8.59 -4.48 -14.29
C GLN A 739 7.86 -3.15 -14.05
N THR A 740 6.64 -3.02 -14.56
CA THR A 740 5.80 -1.84 -14.37
C THR A 740 5.40 -1.64 -12.92
N ALA A 741 5.14 -2.72 -12.16
CA ALA A 741 4.87 -2.65 -10.73
C ALA A 741 6.07 -2.06 -9.95
N LEU A 742 7.31 -2.35 -10.37
CA LEU A 742 8.50 -1.72 -9.80
C LEU A 742 8.60 -0.24 -10.18
N SER A 743 8.29 0.11 -11.43
CA SER A 743 8.22 1.50 -11.88
C SER A 743 7.16 2.29 -11.11
N LEU A 744 5.99 1.69 -10.85
CA LEU A 744 4.93 2.22 -9.99
C LEU A 744 5.43 2.46 -8.56
N GLU A 745 6.09 1.48 -7.93
CA GLU A 745 6.66 1.61 -6.57
C GLU A 745 7.65 2.78 -6.48
N ARG A 746 8.45 3.00 -7.53
CA ARG A 746 9.44 4.09 -7.58
C ARG A 746 8.82 5.47 -7.82
N LEU A 747 7.78 5.52 -8.64
CA LEU A 747 7.02 6.74 -8.91
C LEU A 747 6.12 7.12 -7.72
N ALA A 748 5.64 6.13 -6.96
CA ALA A 748 4.89 6.34 -5.72
C ALA A 748 5.67 7.21 -4.71
N ASP A 749 6.99 7.05 -4.59
CA ASP A 749 7.85 7.91 -3.74
C ASP A 749 7.82 9.41 -4.13
N ILE A 750 7.34 9.75 -5.35
CA ILE A 750 7.06 11.12 -5.76
C ILE A 750 5.59 11.44 -5.48
N VAL A 751 4.66 10.64 -6.00
CA VAL A 751 3.21 10.96 -6.04
C VAL A 751 2.53 10.85 -4.67
N ASP A 752 3.00 9.96 -3.79
CA ASP A 752 2.49 9.78 -2.43
C ASP A 752 3.14 10.74 -1.41
N HIS A 753 4.13 11.53 -1.84
CA HIS A 753 4.71 12.52 -0.95
C HIS A 753 3.73 13.69 -0.76
N PRO A 754 3.48 14.14 0.49
CA PRO A 754 2.55 15.23 0.74
C PRO A 754 2.99 16.52 0.04
N GLN A 755 2.02 17.27 -0.47
CA GLN A 755 2.25 18.56 -1.11
C GLN A 755 2.43 19.67 -0.06
N GLU A 756 3.21 20.69 -0.38
CA GLU A 756 3.49 21.83 0.50
C GLU A 756 2.21 22.63 0.83
N ALA A 757 1.26 22.70 -0.10
CA ALA A 757 0.03 23.51 0.02
C ALA A 757 -1.25 22.68 0.30
N GLU A 758 -1.14 21.38 0.62
CA GLU A 758 -2.33 20.55 0.88
C GLU A 758 -3.12 21.03 2.11
N GLU A 759 -2.44 21.55 3.12
CA GLU A 759 -3.03 22.12 4.34
C GLU A 759 -3.56 23.56 4.15
N ASP A 760 -3.17 24.25 3.06
CA ASP A 760 -3.52 25.65 2.84
C ASP A 760 -4.94 25.86 2.30
N ARG A 761 -5.67 24.79 1.94
CA ARG A 761 -7.04 24.89 1.41
C ARG A 761 -8.02 25.61 2.36
N ASP A 762 -7.76 25.50 3.66
CA ASP A 762 -8.56 26.12 4.71
C ASP A 762 -7.90 27.39 5.30
N ASN A 763 -6.70 27.76 4.82
CA ASN A 763 -5.99 28.94 5.27
C ASN A 763 -6.54 30.20 4.62
N ILE A 764 -6.48 31.32 5.34
CA ILE A 764 -6.90 32.61 4.78
C ILE A 764 -5.85 33.11 3.78
N PRO A 765 -6.25 33.75 2.67
CA PRO A 765 -5.30 34.43 1.80
C PRO A 765 -4.63 35.56 2.58
N MET A 766 -3.31 35.67 2.46
CA MET A 766 -2.51 36.72 3.06
C MET A 766 -2.99 38.08 2.51
N PRO A 767 -3.43 39.00 3.37
CA PRO A 767 -3.74 40.37 2.97
C PRO A 767 -2.53 41.07 2.36
N LEU A 768 -2.74 42.27 1.82
CA LEU A 768 -1.64 43.10 1.35
C LEU A 768 -0.68 43.38 2.52
N ILE A 769 0.59 43.01 2.37
CA ILE A 769 1.61 43.16 3.42
C ILE A 769 2.00 44.64 3.55
N ASP A 770 1.90 45.17 4.77
CA ASP A 770 2.45 46.47 5.16
C ASP A 770 3.94 46.33 5.53
N GLY A 771 4.33 45.20 6.15
CA GLY A 771 5.72 44.78 6.29
C GLY A 771 6.23 44.64 7.73
N HIS A 772 5.36 44.71 8.73
CA HIS A 772 5.72 44.44 10.12
C HIS A 772 6.04 42.95 10.30
N LEU A 773 7.20 42.62 10.84
CA LEU A 773 7.68 41.24 10.97
C LEU A 773 8.10 40.94 12.42
N GLN A 774 7.51 39.92 13.01
CA GLN A 774 7.77 39.53 14.39
C GLN A 774 8.13 38.04 14.48
N TYR A 775 9.23 37.74 15.17
CA TYR A 775 9.61 36.40 15.59
C TYR A 775 9.33 36.26 17.08
N GLU A 776 8.62 35.20 17.47
CA GLU A 776 8.27 34.91 18.85
C GLU A 776 8.84 33.55 19.26
N ASN A 777 9.95 33.57 20.00
CA ASN A 777 10.60 32.40 20.60
C ASN A 777 10.86 31.27 19.58
N VAL A 778 11.34 31.64 18.41
CA VAL A 778 11.49 30.72 17.27
C VAL A 778 12.68 29.79 17.48
N CYS A 779 12.42 28.49 17.44
CA CYS A 779 13.45 27.44 17.40
C CYS A 779 13.32 26.65 16.10
N PHE A 780 14.45 26.30 15.50
CA PHE A 780 14.46 25.50 14.28
C PHE A 780 15.71 24.63 14.17
N ARG A 781 15.52 23.43 13.62
CA ARG A 781 16.58 22.54 13.16
C ARG A 781 16.25 21.88 11.82
N PHE A 782 17.26 21.63 10.99
CA PHE A 782 17.08 20.89 9.73
C PHE A 782 16.88 19.38 9.92
N LYS A 783 17.45 18.81 10.98
CA LYS A 783 17.35 17.38 11.32
C LYS A 783 16.82 17.26 12.74
N PRO A 784 15.86 16.38 13.05
CA PRO A 784 15.25 16.29 14.39
C PRO A 784 16.27 16.10 15.53
N HIS A 785 17.35 15.34 15.29
CA HIS A 785 18.45 15.14 16.24
C HIS A 785 19.71 15.96 15.94
N GLY A 786 19.63 16.95 15.06
CA GLY A 786 20.72 17.88 14.77
C GLY A 786 20.80 19.03 15.79
N PRO A 787 21.89 19.82 15.77
CA PRO A 787 21.96 21.05 16.54
C PRO A 787 20.86 22.03 16.11
N LEU A 788 20.34 22.83 17.04
CA LEU A 788 19.43 23.93 16.73
C LEU A 788 20.19 24.97 15.88
N GLN A 789 19.67 25.28 14.69
CA GLN A 789 20.18 26.37 13.86
C GLN A 789 19.62 27.72 14.29
N LEU A 790 18.42 27.73 14.86
CA LEU A 790 17.84 28.88 15.56
C LEU A 790 17.37 28.41 16.93
N ASN A 791 17.71 29.17 17.96
CA ASN A 791 17.40 28.85 19.34
C ASN A 791 16.75 30.06 20.02
N ASN A 792 15.45 29.98 20.28
CA ASN A 792 14.69 31.01 20.98
C ASN A 792 14.86 32.43 20.41
N VAL A 793 14.78 32.55 19.07
CA VAL A 793 14.94 33.81 18.36
C VAL A 793 13.68 34.65 18.50
N SER A 794 13.81 35.84 19.09
CA SER A 794 12.73 36.80 19.28
C SER A 794 13.14 38.20 18.83
N ILE A 795 12.46 38.74 17.82
CA ILE A 795 12.72 40.09 17.29
C ILE A 795 11.45 40.68 16.72
N ASP A 796 11.33 42.00 16.83
CA ASP A 796 10.22 42.78 16.31
C ASP A 796 10.78 43.83 15.35
N ILE A 797 10.25 43.86 14.12
CA ILE A 797 10.73 44.67 13.00
C ILE A 797 9.54 45.47 12.46
N ASN A 798 9.63 46.79 12.53
CA ASN A 798 8.59 47.68 12.03
C ASN A 798 8.48 47.64 10.49
N ALA A 799 7.29 47.93 9.98
CA ALA A 799 7.07 48.08 8.53
C ALA A 799 7.99 49.16 7.93
N GLY A 800 8.49 48.92 6.72
CA GLY A 800 9.36 49.85 6.00
C GLY A 800 10.83 49.88 6.46
N THR A 801 11.21 49.02 7.41
CA THR A 801 12.58 49.03 7.97
C THR A 801 13.57 48.31 7.04
N PHE A 802 14.74 48.93 6.79
CA PHE A 802 15.88 48.24 6.18
C PHE A 802 16.72 47.55 7.26
N VAL A 803 16.69 46.21 7.29
CA VAL A 803 17.33 45.39 8.31
C VAL A 803 18.58 44.71 7.77
N GLY A 804 19.74 45.01 8.36
CA GLY A 804 21.00 44.32 8.09
C GLY A 804 21.21 43.14 9.03
N ILE A 805 21.36 41.92 8.50
CA ILE A 805 21.58 40.70 9.30
C ILE A 805 23.01 40.23 9.13
N VAL A 806 23.75 40.13 10.23
CA VAL A 806 25.20 39.81 10.23
C VAL A 806 25.57 38.78 11.29
N GLY A 807 26.71 38.15 11.08
CA GLY A 807 27.20 37.06 11.93
C GLY A 807 28.13 36.13 11.16
N GLU A 808 28.83 35.26 11.89
CA GLU A 808 29.73 34.27 11.31
C GLU A 808 28.97 33.28 10.40
N SER A 809 29.71 32.54 9.55
CA SER A 809 29.10 31.48 8.74
C SER A 809 28.51 30.40 9.66
N GLY A 810 27.31 29.90 9.35
CA GLY A 810 26.61 28.94 10.20
C GLY A 810 25.86 29.55 11.41
N ALA A 811 25.88 30.87 11.61
CA ALA A 811 25.17 31.52 12.73
C ALA A 811 23.63 31.50 12.65
N GLY A 812 23.04 30.98 11.57
CA GLY A 812 21.58 30.87 11.38
C GLY A 812 20.93 31.94 10.50
N LYS A 813 21.69 32.87 9.91
CA LYS A 813 21.18 34.00 9.09
C LYS A 813 20.23 33.58 7.96
N SER A 814 20.72 32.75 7.04
CA SER A 814 19.94 32.22 5.91
C SER A 814 18.78 31.34 6.38
N THR A 815 18.94 30.66 7.50
CA THR A 815 17.87 29.86 8.10
C THR A 815 16.71 30.75 8.57
N MET A 816 17.02 31.87 9.23
CA MET A 816 16.02 32.84 9.69
C MET A 816 15.19 33.38 8.52
N THR A 817 15.84 33.78 7.43
CA THR A 817 15.13 34.32 6.25
C THR A 817 14.37 33.27 5.45
N LYS A 818 14.85 32.02 5.39
CA LYS A 818 14.12 30.90 4.77
C LYS A 818 12.79 30.59 5.49
N LEU A 819 12.70 30.86 6.80
CA LEU A 819 11.45 30.69 7.54
C LEU A 819 10.40 31.77 7.23
N VAL A 820 10.81 33.02 6.95
CA VAL A 820 9.89 34.11 6.56
C VAL A 820 9.11 33.77 5.29
N SER A 821 9.79 33.18 4.31
CA SER A 821 9.19 32.76 3.04
C SER A 821 8.47 31.41 3.12
N ARG A 822 8.33 30.86 4.35
CA ARG A 822 7.76 29.54 4.65
C ARG A 822 8.33 28.46 3.73
N LEU A 823 9.65 28.48 3.49
CA LEU A 823 10.36 27.36 2.85
C LEU A 823 10.60 26.21 3.83
N TYR A 824 10.57 26.53 5.13
CA TYR A 824 10.53 25.59 6.24
C TYR A 824 9.57 26.10 7.31
N GLU A 825 9.10 25.19 8.15
CA GLU A 825 8.29 25.54 9.32
C GLU A 825 9.17 25.50 10.59
N PRO A 826 8.98 26.45 11.53
CA PRO A 826 9.68 26.44 12.81
C PRO A 826 9.28 25.21 13.66
N GLU A 827 10.20 24.71 14.49
CA GLU A 827 9.94 23.59 15.41
C GLU A 827 9.10 24.06 16.62
N SER A 828 9.39 25.25 17.12
CA SER A 828 8.61 25.94 18.14
C SER A 828 8.67 27.45 17.94
N GLY A 829 7.74 28.17 18.58
CA GLY A 829 7.58 29.61 18.36
C GLY A 829 6.72 29.93 17.14
N ARG A 830 6.59 31.22 16.81
CA ARG A 830 5.78 31.69 15.68
C ARG A 830 6.46 32.84 14.95
N ILE A 831 6.13 32.98 13.68
CA ILE A 831 6.56 34.11 12.85
C ILE A 831 5.30 34.79 12.35
N LEU A 832 5.16 36.07 12.65
CA LEU A 832 3.99 36.88 12.34
C LEU A 832 4.39 37.96 11.32
N ILE A 833 3.62 38.10 10.25
CA ILE A 833 3.69 39.23 9.32
C ILE A 833 2.40 40.02 9.47
N ASP A 834 2.49 41.29 9.85
CA ASP A 834 1.35 42.18 10.13
C ASP A 834 0.31 41.56 11.09
N GLY A 835 0.79 40.74 12.05
CA GLY A 835 -0.04 40.03 13.03
C GLY A 835 -0.60 38.68 12.55
N TYR A 836 -0.37 38.29 11.30
CA TYR A 836 -0.77 36.99 10.74
C TYR A 836 0.36 35.96 10.85
N ASP A 837 0.08 34.80 11.43
CA ASP A 837 1.04 33.69 11.49
C ASP A 837 1.28 33.13 10.09
N VAL A 838 2.54 33.11 9.66
CA VAL A 838 2.94 32.63 8.31
C VAL A 838 2.49 31.19 8.06
N ASN A 839 2.36 30.36 9.11
CA ASN A 839 1.91 28.97 9.00
C ASN A 839 0.39 28.82 8.84
N ARG A 840 -0.38 29.91 8.96
CA ARG A 840 -1.86 29.93 8.90
C ARG A 840 -2.42 30.71 7.71
N VAL A 841 -1.55 31.15 6.80
CA VAL A 841 -1.93 31.88 5.59
C VAL A 841 -1.61 31.06 4.35
N GLU A 842 -2.36 31.28 3.27
CA GLU A 842 -2.16 30.61 1.99
C GLU A 842 -0.76 30.94 1.41
N LEU A 843 0.05 29.92 1.14
CA LEU A 843 1.45 30.07 0.72
C LEU A 843 1.63 30.85 -0.59
N TYR A 844 0.74 30.66 -1.56
CA TYR A 844 0.80 31.38 -2.84
C TYR A 844 0.65 32.89 -2.64
N SER A 845 -0.33 33.30 -1.83
CA SER A 845 -0.60 34.70 -1.51
C SER A 845 0.55 35.37 -0.74
N LEU A 846 1.24 34.61 0.13
CA LEU A 846 2.44 35.05 0.85
C LEU A 846 3.64 35.22 -0.09
N ARG A 847 4.02 34.17 -0.84
CA ARG A 847 5.20 34.17 -1.70
C ARG A 847 5.09 35.12 -2.90
N ARG A 848 3.87 35.47 -3.32
CA ARG A 848 3.65 36.51 -4.33
C ARG A 848 4.12 37.89 -3.84
N GLN A 849 4.00 38.15 -2.53
CA GLN A 849 4.30 39.45 -1.92
C GLN A 849 5.68 39.53 -1.28
N VAL A 850 6.33 38.39 -1.03
CA VAL A 850 7.71 38.29 -0.51
C VAL A 850 8.65 37.92 -1.64
N GLY A 851 9.59 38.82 -1.99
CA GLY A 851 10.63 38.52 -2.96
C GLY A 851 11.88 37.99 -2.28
N VAL A 852 12.51 36.97 -2.86
CA VAL A 852 13.70 36.32 -2.29
C VAL A 852 14.80 36.24 -3.34
N VAL A 853 15.98 36.77 -3.02
CA VAL A 853 17.21 36.56 -3.78
C VAL A 853 18.09 35.58 -3.00
N PRO A 854 18.20 34.31 -3.43
CA PRO A 854 19.02 33.31 -2.75
C PRO A 854 20.52 33.54 -3.00
N GLN A 855 21.34 32.98 -2.11
CA GLN A 855 22.81 33.04 -2.19
C GLN A 855 23.36 32.52 -3.53
N GLU A 856 22.88 31.37 -3.98
CA GLU A 856 23.19 30.83 -5.31
C GLU A 856 22.15 31.28 -6.34
N SER A 857 22.52 32.27 -7.15
CA SER A 857 21.68 32.79 -8.23
C SER A 857 21.72 31.87 -9.46
N LEU A 858 20.65 31.08 -9.64
CA LEU A 858 20.44 30.27 -10.84
C LEU A 858 19.65 31.06 -11.91
N LEU A 859 20.18 31.02 -13.13
CA LEU A 859 19.49 31.48 -14.33
C LEU A 859 19.01 30.28 -15.15
N PHE A 860 17.83 30.41 -15.74
CA PHE A 860 17.27 29.40 -16.63
C PHE A 860 17.78 29.63 -18.05
N ASP A 861 17.84 28.57 -18.86
CA ASP A 861 18.17 28.73 -20.27
C ASP A 861 17.12 29.63 -20.96
N GLY A 862 17.59 30.51 -21.83
CA GLY A 862 16.81 31.62 -22.37
C GLY A 862 17.65 32.89 -22.53
N THR A 863 16.98 34.01 -22.78
CA THR A 863 17.61 35.34 -22.87
C THR A 863 17.74 36.01 -21.50
N ILE A 864 18.56 37.06 -21.41
CA ILE A 864 18.62 37.90 -20.21
C ILE A 864 17.26 38.54 -19.93
N PHE A 865 16.57 39.02 -20.97
CA PHE A 865 15.22 39.59 -20.85
C PHE A 865 14.25 38.61 -20.18
N GLU A 866 14.14 37.39 -20.71
CA GLU A 866 13.28 36.34 -20.18
C GLU A 866 13.63 36.00 -18.73
N ASN A 867 14.93 35.97 -18.38
CA ASN A 867 15.39 35.69 -17.04
C ASN A 867 15.04 36.77 -16.01
N ILE A 868 14.99 38.05 -16.42
CA ILE A 868 14.53 39.16 -15.56
C ILE A 868 13.01 39.11 -15.45
N ALA A 869 12.31 38.83 -16.55
CA ALA A 869 10.84 38.82 -16.65
C ALA A 869 10.16 37.54 -16.14
N LEU A 870 10.87 36.59 -15.52
CA LEU A 870 10.29 35.30 -15.08
C LEU A 870 9.06 35.45 -14.16
N THR A 871 9.07 36.45 -13.27
CA THR A 871 7.99 36.70 -12.31
C THR A 871 6.81 37.46 -12.94
N ASN A 872 7.05 38.13 -14.07
CA ASN A 872 6.03 38.84 -14.84
C ASN A 872 6.38 38.80 -16.34
N PRO A 873 6.00 37.72 -17.06
CA PRO A 873 6.32 37.56 -18.49
C PRO A 873 5.70 38.62 -19.40
N SER A 874 4.70 39.35 -18.89
CA SER A 874 4.03 40.45 -19.60
C SER A 874 4.66 41.83 -19.33
N ALA A 875 5.77 41.88 -18.58
CA ALA A 875 6.46 43.14 -18.28
C ALA A 875 6.93 43.84 -19.55
N SER A 876 6.75 45.15 -19.60
CA SER A 876 7.22 46.00 -20.70
C SER A 876 8.75 46.11 -20.68
N SER A 877 9.35 46.43 -21.83
CA SER A 877 10.80 46.61 -21.93
C SER A 877 11.32 47.69 -20.98
N ASP A 878 10.57 48.77 -20.78
CA ASP A 878 10.94 49.85 -19.86
C ASP A 878 10.95 49.40 -18.41
N GLU A 879 10.03 48.52 -17.99
CA GLU A 879 10.03 47.95 -16.64
C GLU A 879 11.25 47.06 -16.41
N VAL A 880 11.59 46.23 -17.40
CA VAL A 880 12.77 45.36 -17.35
C VAL A 880 14.06 46.18 -17.31
N ILE A 881 14.14 47.27 -18.09
CA ILE A 881 15.29 48.18 -18.08
C ILE A 881 15.43 48.87 -16.72
N ARG A 882 14.36 49.45 -16.18
CA ARG A 882 14.38 50.08 -14.85
C ARG A 882 14.80 49.11 -13.75
N ALA A 883 14.29 47.89 -13.77
CA ALA A 883 14.70 46.86 -12.81
C ALA A 883 16.19 46.50 -12.94
N ALA A 884 16.70 46.44 -14.18
CA ALA A 884 18.11 46.22 -14.45
C ALA A 884 18.98 47.41 -14.03
N GLU A 885 18.53 48.66 -14.17
CA GLU A 885 19.26 49.85 -13.70
C GLU A 885 19.39 49.87 -12.17
N ILE A 886 18.30 49.59 -11.44
CA ILE A 886 18.31 49.48 -9.97
C ILE A 886 19.33 48.43 -9.52
N ALA A 887 19.37 47.28 -10.20
CA ALA A 887 20.33 46.20 -9.92
C ALA A 887 21.75 46.44 -10.49
N CYS A 888 22.04 47.63 -11.04
CA CYS A 888 23.29 47.97 -11.73
C CYS A 888 23.66 46.97 -12.84
N ALA A 889 22.66 46.36 -13.48
CA ALA A 889 22.81 45.36 -14.52
C ALA A 889 22.80 45.95 -15.94
N HIS A 890 22.11 47.07 -16.15
CA HIS A 890 21.87 47.64 -17.48
C HIS A 890 23.15 47.83 -18.30
N GLU A 891 24.17 48.50 -17.74
CA GLU A 891 25.40 48.82 -18.48
C GLU A 891 26.12 47.57 -18.99
N PHE A 892 26.27 46.53 -18.16
CA PHE A 892 26.95 45.32 -18.60
C PHE A 892 26.11 44.56 -19.62
N ILE A 893 24.78 44.57 -19.48
CA ILE A 893 23.87 43.92 -20.43
C ILE A 893 24.04 44.57 -21.80
N MET A 894 24.07 45.91 -21.87
CA MET A 894 24.25 46.65 -23.11
C MET A 894 25.64 46.47 -23.74
N ASN A 895 26.66 46.13 -22.94
CA ASN A 895 27.99 45.78 -23.44
C ASN A 895 28.08 44.35 -24.03
N LEU A 896 27.06 43.51 -23.85
CA LEU A 896 26.99 42.20 -24.50
C LEU A 896 26.58 42.35 -25.97
N ALA A 897 27.07 41.47 -26.84
CA ALA A 897 26.85 41.55 -28.29
C ALA A 897 25.36 41.66 -28.70
N ASN A 898 24.46 41.03 -27.95
CA ASN A 898 23.01 41.03 -28.24
C ASN A 898 22.19 41.76 -27.16
N GLY A 899 22.81 42.54 -26.27
CA GLY A 899 22.10 43.24 -25.20
C GLY A 899 21.26 42.30 -24.34
N TYR A 900 20.00 42.68 -24.10
CA TYR A 900 18.99 41.89 -23.38
C TYR A 900 18.61 40.57 -24.07
N ASN A 901 18.83 40.44 -25.38
CA ASN A 901 18.57 39.22 -26.14
C ASN A 901 19.74 38.22 -26.08
N THR A 902 20.80 38.54 -25.33
CA THR A 902 21.91 37.60 -25.11
C THR A 902 21.39 36.36 -24.41
N ARG A 903 21.69 35.18 -24.97
CA ARG A 903 21.36 33.89 -24.34
C ARG A 903 22.31 33.60 -23.19
N VAL A 904 21.76 33.30 -22.02
CA VAL A 904 22.56 33.04 -20.82
C VAL A 904 23.12 31.60 -20.77
N GLY A 905 22.46 30.66 -21.43
CA GLY A 905 22.79 29.24 -21.41
C GLY A 905 22.40 28.56 -20.08
N GLU A 906 22.56 27.23 -20.03
CA GLU A 906 22.20 26.44 -18.86
C GLU A 906 22.91 26.96 -17.59
N ARG A 907 22.14 27.22 -16.52
CA ARG A 907 22.63 27.78 -15.24
C ARG A 907 23.41 29.10 -15.38
N GLY A 908 23.23 29.82 -16.49
CA GLY A 908 23.94 31.07 -16.79
C GLY A 908 25.44 30.87 -17.02
N ALA A 909 25.84 29.77 -17.66
CA ALA A 909 27.24 29.44 -17.93
C ALA A 909 28.01 30.51 -18.73
N SER A 910 27.32 31.33 -19.53
CA SER A 910 27.94 32.41 -20.31
C SER A 910 28.25 33.69 -19.52
N LEU A 911 27.80 33.78 -18.26
CA LEU A 911 27.91 34.98 -17.43
C LEU A 911 28.80 34.78 -16.20
N SER A 912 29.42 35.85 -15.74
CA SER A 912 30.18 35.84 -14.48
C SER A 912 29.25 35.74 -13.26
N GLY A 913 29.78 35.31 -12.12
CA GLY A 913 28.99 35.17 -10.88
C GLY A 913 28.29 36.47 -10.47
N GLY A 914 29.00 37.61 -10.51
CA GLY A 914 28.41 38.92 -10.20
C GLY A 914 27.38 39.40 -11.24
N GLN A 915 27.51 39.00 -12.52
CA GLN A 915 26.48 39.28 -13.53
C GLN A 915 25.20 38.47 -13.26
N ARG A 916 25.33 37.18 -12.92
CA ARG A 916 24.19 36.33 -12.55
C ARG A 916 23.43 36.87 -11.33
N GLN A 917 24.16 37.29 -10.30
CA GLN A 917 23.57 37.91 -9.11
C GLN A 917 22.79 39.18 -9.45
N ARG A 918 23.37 40.09 -10.24
CA ARG A 918 22.67 41.32 -10.66
C ARG A 918 21.38 41.02 -11.46
N ILE A 919 21.37 40.00 -12.30
CA ILE A 919 20.16 39.57 -13.00
C ILE A 919 19.12 39.00 -12.03
N ALA A 920 19.53 38.21 -11.03
CA ALA A 920 18.63 37.68 -10.01
C ALA A 920 18.05 38.78 -9.10
N ILE A 921 18.85 39.82 -8.78
CA ILE A 921 18.39 41.03 -8.10
C ILE A 921 17.38 41.76 -8.98
N ALA A 922 17.69 42.01 -10.25
CA ALA A 922 16.77 42.65 -11.20
C ALA A 922 15.43 41.90 -11.31
N ARG A 923 15.45 40.56 -11.34
CA ARG A 923 14.24 39.71 -11.33
C ARG A 923 13.36 39.96 -10.10
N SER A 924 13.97 40.12 -8.92
CA SER A 924 13.24 40.39 -7.68
C SER A 924 12.78 41.85 -7.58
N VAL A 925 13.55 42.79 -8.12
CA VAL A 925 13.14 44.19 -8.25
C VAL A 925 11.91 44.31 -9.16
N LEU A 926 11.89 43.60 -10.29
CA LEU A 926 10.76 43.59 -11.22
C LEU A 926 9.49 42.99 -10.57
N GLN A 927 9.64 41.97 -9.72
CA GLN A 927 8.51 41.42 -8.94
C GLN A 927 7.86 42.48 -8.06
N ASN A 928 8.60 43.52 -7.67
CA ASN A 928 8.12 44.63 -6.85
C ASN A 928 7.44 44.16 -5.53
N PRO A 929 8.08 43.30 -4.73
CA PRO A 929 7.48 42.69 -3.53
C PRO A 929 7.33 43.69 -2.39
N ARG A 930 6.39 43.45 -1.47
CA ARG A 930 6.17 44.24 -0.24
C ARG A 930 7.25 44.01 0.81
N MET A 931 7.83 42.81 0.81
CA MET A 931 8.97 42.46 1.64
C MET A 931 10.05 41.83 0.75
N LEU A 932 11.30 42.26 0.90
CA LEU A 932 12.41 41.78 0.10
C LEU A 932 13.47 41.11 0.97
N VAL A 933 13.86 39.89 0.62
CA VAL A 933 14.87 39.11 1.32
C VAL A 933 16.07 38.92 0.39
N LEU A 934 17.25 39.36 0.82
CA LEU A 934 18.50 39.20 0.10
C LEU A 934 19.47 38.38 0.95
N ASP A 935 19.74 37.14 0.53
CA ASP A 935 20.63 36.22 1.24
C ASP A 935 22.01 36.22 0.57
N GLU A 936 22.93 37.06 1.05
CA GLU A 936 24.29 37.20 0.49
C GLU A 936 24.33 37.45 -1.04
N ALA A 937 23.26 38.06 -1.56
CA ALA A 937 23.05 38.29 -2.98
C ALA A 937 24.10 39.22 -3.62
N THR A 938 24.92 39.89 -2.82
CA THR A 938 25.97 40.81 -3.27
C THR A 938 27.40 40.28 -3.11
N SER A 939 27.56 39.04 -2.65
CA SER A 939 28.85 38.45 -2.30
C SER A 939 29.86 38.38 -3.46
N ALA A 940 29.38 38.16 -4.69
CA ALA A 940 30.23 38.05 -5.88
C ALA A 940 30.41 39.38 -6.63
N LEU A 941 29.86 40.48 -6.11
CA LEU A 941 30.09 41.82 -6.65
C LEU A 941 31.35 42.46 -6.06
N ASP A 942 31.98 43.33 -6.86
CA ASP A 942 33.00 44.24 -6.38
C ASP A 942 32.39 45.27 -5.41
N TYR A 943 33.24 45.87 -4.58
CA TYR A 943 32.81 46.76 -3.50
C TYR A 943 32.02 47.99 -3.98
N ASN A 944 32.40 48.57 -5.13
CA ASN A 944 31.75 49.77 -5.64
C ASN A 944 30.36 49.44 -6.19
N THR A 945 30.25 48.38 -7.01
CA THR A 945 28.96 47.95 -7.56
C THR A 945 28.01 47.50 -6.44
N GLU A 946 28.51 46.79 -5.43
CA GLU A 946 27.68 46.42 -4.28
C GLU A 946 27.14 47.64 -3.51
N ALA A 947 28.00 48.62 -3.22
CA ALA A 947 27.56 49.83 -2.52
C ALA A 947 26.48 50.57 -3.31
N GLN A 948 26.64 50.65 -4.64
CA GLN A 948 25.66 51.27 -5.53
C GLN A 948 24.34 50.48 -5.58
N VAL A 949 24.40 49.15 -5.69
CA VAL A 949 23.21 48.29 -5.67
C VAL A 949 22.47 48.45 -4.33
N CYS A 950 23.19 48.44 -3.21
CA CYS A 950 22.58 48.65 -1.89
C CYS A 950 21.89 50.02 -1.80
N HIS A 951 22.56 51.08 -2.25
CA HIS A 951 21.98 52.43 -2.29
C HIS A 951 20.71 52.50 -3.15
N ASN A 952 20.75 51.90 -4.35
CA ASN A 952 19.60 51.84 -5.25
C ASN A 952 18.44 51.04 -4.65
N LEU A 953 18.72 49.92 -3.97
CA LEU A 953 17.71 49.10 -3.31
C LEU A 953 17.07 49.84 -2.14
N ILE A 954 17.84 50.53 -1.30
CA ILE A 954 17.30 51.37 -0.21
C ILE A 954 16.33 52.41 -0.77
N HIS A 955 16.70 53.10 -1.86
CA HIS A 955 15.84 54.11 -2.46
C HIS A 955 14.60 53.50 -3.13
N ALA A 956 14.76 52.41 -3.89
CA ALA A 956 13.66 51.75 -4.58
C ALA A 956 12.64 51.08 -3.64
N PHE A 957 13.08 50.66 -2.45
CA PHE A 957 12.27 49.96 -1.45
C PHE A 957 12.09 50.77 -0.15
N HIS A 958 12.21 52.10 -0.16
CA HIS A 958 12.17 52.92 1.05
C HIS A 958 10.89 52.77 1.92
N ASP A 959 9.74 52.48 1.30
CA ASP A 959 8.47 52.22 2.00
C ASP A 959 8.22 50.72 2.26
N ARG A 960 9.26 49.89 2.23
CA ARG A 960 9.13 48.43 2.27
C ARG A 960 10.17 47.78 3.15
N THR A 961 9.78 46.68 3.78
CA THR A 961 10.69 45.97 4.68
C THR A 961 11.71 45.16 3.88
N VAL A 962 12.99 45.39 4.14
CA VAL A 962 14.09 44.70 3.46
C VAL A 962 14.94 43.95 4.48
N LEU A 963 15.11 42.64 4.28
CA LEU A 963 16.02 41.80 5.07
C LEU A 963 17.28 41.55 4.24
N PHE A 964 18.38 42.19 4.62
CA PHE A 964 19.65 42.14 3.89
C PHE A 964 20.72 41.38 4.68
N ILE A 965 20.99 40.14 4.29
CA ILE A 965 22.09 39.34 4.85
C ILE A 965 23.36 39.66 4.08
N THR A 966 24.40 40.08 4.78
CA THR A 966 25.72 40.26 4.19
C THR A 966 26.83 39.89 5.16
N HIS A 967 27.97 39.53 4.61
CA HIS A 967 29.22 39.45 5.35
C HIS A 967 30.00 40.77 5.35
N ARG A 968 29.63 41.75 4.53
CA ARG A 968 30.36 43.03 4.39
C ARG A 968 29.71 44.10 5.27
N LEU A 969 30.27 44.34 6.45
CA LEU A 969 29.65 45.24 7.44
C LEU A 969 29.56 46.70 6.99
N ALA A 970 30.40 47.11 6.04
CA ALA A 970 30.37 48.47 5.50
C ALA A 970 29.08 48.79 4.73
N THR A 971 28.44 47.79 4.11
CA THR A 971 27.26 48.00 3.24
C THR A 971 25.96 48.11 4.01
N ILE A 972 25.94 47.64 5.26
CA ILE A 972 24.80 47.76 6.18
C ILE A 972 24.98 48.87 7.21
N ARG A 973 26.00 49.72 7.07
CA ARG A 973 26.22 50.85 7.98
C ARG A 973 25.01 51.80 8.01
N SER A 974 24.34 51.96 6.87
CA SER A 974 23.15 52.78 6.70
C SER A 974 21.84 52.04 6.95
N ALA A 975 21.88 50.82 7.50
CA ALA A 975 20.67 50.09 7.84
C ALA A 975 19.98 50.73 9.06
N ASP A 976 18.66 50.79 9.03
CA ASP A 976 17.84 51.31 10.14
C ASP A 976 17.95 50.41 11.38
N LEU A 977 18.12 49.11 11.16
CA LEU A 977 18.29 48.11 12.21
C LEU A 977 19.35 47.09 11.78
N ILE A 978 20.31 46.82 12.66
CA ILE A 978 21.29 45.75 12.48
C ILE A 978 21.01 44.65 13.50
N VAL A 979 20.95 43.41 13.02
CA VAL A 979 20.73 42.20 13.83
C VAL A 979 21.97 41.33 13.74
N VAL A 980 22.60 41.12 14.89
CA VAL A 980 23.83 40.32 15.01
C VAL A 980 23.45 38.94 15.51
N MET A 981 23.63 37.94 14.67
CA MET A 981 23.41 36.54 15.00
C MET A 981 24.72 35.87 15.39
N ASP A 982 24.68 35.09 16.46
CA ASP A 982 25.79 34.23 16.88
C ASP A 982 25.23 32.87 17.29
N SER A 983 25.73 31.79 16.70
CA SER A 983 25.38 30.41 17.09
C SER A 983 23.86 30.14 17.22
N GLY A 984 23.04 30.74 16.34
CA GLY A 984 21.59 30.55 16.30
C GLY A 984 20.77 31.41 17.26
N ILE A 985 21.40 32.33 18.00
CA ILE A 985 20.74 33.32 18.86
C ILE A 985 20.98 34.74 18.34
N ILE A 986 20.11 35.68 18.71
CA ILE A 986 20.35 37.12 18.48
C ILE A 986 21.24 37.61 19.63
N ALA A 987 22.48 37.95 19.32
CA ALA A 987 23.46 38.45 20.29
C ALA A 987 23.23 39.94 20.59
N GLU A 988 23.07 40.74 19.54
CA GLU A 988 22.95 42.21 19.63
C GLU A 988 21.98 42.71 18.56
N LYS A 989 21.30 43.83 18.85
CA LYS A 989 20.48 44.55 17.87
C LYS A 989 20.52 46.06 18.15
N GLY A 990 20.50 46.87 17.10
CA GLY A 990 20.51 48.34 17.20
C GLY A 990 21.00 48.98 15.91
N THR A 991 21.23 50.29 15.94
CA THR A 991 21.88 51.01 14.84
C THR A 991 23.39 50.76 14.83
N HIS A 992 24.07 51.11 13.73
CA HIS A 992 25.53 51.01 13.64
C HIS A 992 26.23 51.73 14.81
N ASP A 993 25.83 52.96 15.10
CA ASP A 993 26.49 53.78 16.12
C ASP A 993 26.25 53.23 17.53
N GLU A 994 25.05 52.73 17.82
CA GLU A 994 24.73 52.05 19.09
C GLU A 994 25.56 50.78 19.30
N LEU A 995 25.64 49.92 18.27
CA LEU A 995 26.39 48.66 18.34
C LEU A 995 27.91 48.89 18.44
N MET A 996 28.42 49.94 17.79
CA MET A 996 29.83 50.34 17.93
C MET A 996 30.14 50.88 19.33
N ALA A 997 29.21 51.61 19.95
CA ALA A 997 29.37 52.11 21.30
C ALA A 997 29.34 50.99 22.36
N LEU A 998 28.55 49.93 22.12
CA LEU A 998 28.47 48.75 23.00
C LEU A 998 29.77 47.93 23.04
N GLN A 999 30.65 48.08 22.04
CA GLN A 999 31.92 47.33 21.91
C GLN A 999 31.76 45.80 22.01
N GLY A 1000 30.60 45.29 21.58
CA GLY A 1000 30.29 43.87 21.62
C GLY A 1000 30.75 43.09 20.39
N ARG A 1001 30.04 42.00 20.05
CA ARG A 1001 30.30 41.11 18.93
C ARG A 1001 30.32 41.85 17.60
N TYR A 1002 29.40 42.79 17.38
CA TYR A 1002 29.39 43.62 16.17
C TYR A 1002 30.69 44.40 15.99
N TYR A 1003 31.12 45.10 17.05
CA TYR A 1003 32.36 45.89 17.06
C TYR A 1003 33.59 45.03 16.75
N HIS A 1004 33.69 43.84 17.35
CA HIS A 1004 34.78 42.91 17.08
C HIS A 1004 34.80 42.45 15.61
N LEU A 1005 33.64 42.07 15.05
CA LEU A 1005 33.53 41.69 13.64
C LEU A 1005 33.90 42.87 12.71
N TYR A 1006 33.47 44.08 13.07
CA TYR A 1006 33.74 45.31 12.32
C TYR A 1006 35.23 45.64 12.31
N GLN A 1007 35.90 45.57 13.47
CA GLN A 1007 37.35 45.79 13.55
C GLN A 1007 38.15 44.76 12.78
N GLN A 1008 37.76 43.48 12.82
CA GLN A 1008 38.43 42.43 12.05
C GLN A 1008 38.37 42.75 10.55
N GLN A 1009 37.22 43.19 10.03
CA GLN A 1009 37.09 43.57 8.62
C GLN A 1009 37.85 44.85 8.26
N GLN A 1010 37.99 45.80 9.19
CA GLN A 1010 38.80 46.99 8.95
C GLN A 1010 40.31 46.71 8.97
N LYS A 1011 40.80 45.83 9.85
CA LYS A 1011 42.22 45.46 9.92
C LYS A 1011 42.72 44.69 8.69
N VAL A 1012 41.83 44.02 7.96
CA VAL A 1012 42.17 43.37 6.67
C VAL A 1012 42.26 44.39 5.52
N LYS A 1013 41.76 45.62 5.72
CA LYS A 1013 41.82 46.72 4.74
C LYS A 1013 43.00 47.69 4.96
N SER A 1014 43.68 47.63 6.11
CA SER A 1014 44.91 48.37 6.40
C SER A 1014 46.14 47.51 6.15
#